data_AF-A0A2Y9RQC1-F1
#
_entry.id   AF-A0A2Y9RQC1-F1
#
_cell.length_a   1.000
_cell.length_b   1.000
_cell.length_c   1.000
_cell.angle_alpha   90.00
_cell.angle_beta   90.00
_cell.angle_gamma   90.00
#
_symmetry.space_group_name_H-M   'P 1'
#
loop_
_entity.id
_entity.type
_entity.pdbx_description
1 polymer ?
#
loop_
_entity_poly.entity_id
_entity_poly.type
_entity_poly.pdbx_seq_one_letter_code
_entity_poly.pdbx_strand_id
1 'polypeptide(L)'
;MIGLHFLTNLILEKNGDDNPVCHIPGYRAIILQTLPQLRTLDCKNIFGEPVNLSEINLSHLQCLEGLLDNLISSDCPLNISEEETVDSMPVVTTNVDQLVPLDQFACTPTDTALTSVDSVCPSSEPEKINHENDFQNEMKLQKIDDQISQLLTETSKSLIDNIPEKDFRPKRDTDVTSESDSGNRKEINRKISRRSKIPYYSKTTQTIKHHSKNGPLISCNRKMRQPYFKELYVRSSLANCNTVAESEEPKTEIIKVDRSSSEDITYRSLVEQLDQEREKRWKAQQTEKKLIDYINELHKNAKEKKDVHSLALLTTDRLKEIIFKERNSKVQLEVMVHTLQSEIKKLSIELLKARDQQEGHVRDLRTLEKALEKLERQKFHQQTAQIKLIQEVELKASAADREINILRTSLHQEKEKLQQLHELFALKEQEHRKELETRELFSEADFQNALAKEIAKRESKHEQDIKEYQEKIDMLIQQYMDLEDEFRIALTVEARRFKDVKDGFENVATELAKSKHALVWAQRKENESSSLIKDLTSMIKEQKTKLAEVSKSKQETAANLQNQMNTLELLIEDDKQKSIQIELLKQEKVQLISELAAKESLIHGLRTERKVWGHELAQQGASMAQNRGNLEAKIESLCRENESLRKANERDCDALRIKSKIIEDQTETIRKLKSCLQERDEDIKTLQEKISEIQKCTQEQLEEKSSQLDVVIEKLERHNERKGKLKQQLKEKEEELEEIRNAYSTLNQKWHDKGELLSHLETQVKEVKEKFDDKERKLKEERDKSIEMQKNALEKLQSMDDAFKKQVDAIVVAHQAEMLQLSNEKQKCIESANEKVYQVEEEMRGLLEETTKNKRAMEEKIKQLAFALTEIQQEF
;
A
#
# COMPACT_ATOMS: atom_id res chain seq x y z
N MET A 1 -5.03 28.67 -5.63
CA MET A 1 -6.36 29.09 -5.13
C MET A 1 -6.61 30.50 -5.64
N ILE A 2 -7.66 30.73 -6.44
CA ILE A 2 -7.98 32.08 -6.98
C ILE A 2 -9.36 32.56 -6.51
N GLY A 3 -10.35 31.65 -6.38
CA GLY A 3 -11.73 32.01 -6.00
C GLY A 3 -11.95 32.63 -4.61
N LEU A 4 -10.97 32.59 -3.70
CA LEU A 4 -11.11 33.16 -2.35
C LEU A 4 -10.92 34.69 -2.27
N HIS A 5 -10.46 35.35 -3.35
CA HIS A 5 -10.32 36.81 -3.38
C HIS A 5 -11.65 37.56 -3.54
N PHE A 6 -12.71 36.90 -4.00
CA PHE A 6 -14.03 37.50 -4.24
C PHE A 6 -15.09 37.12 -3.17
N LEU A 7 -14.69 36.42 -2.11
CA LEU A 7 -15.61 35.99 -1.03
C LEU A 7 -16.00 37.18 -0.13
N THR A 8 -17.11 37.83 -0.46
CA THR A 8 -17.64 39.00 0.28
C THR A 8 -18.64 38.63 1.38
N ASN A 9 -19.31 37.48 1.27
CA ASN A 9 -20.27 36.97 2.24
C ASN A 9 -19.93 35.51 2.58
N LEU A 10 -19.96 35.15 3.87
CA LEU A 10 -19.78 33.78 4.36
C LEU A 10 -20.83 33.48 5.43
N ILE A 11 -21.46 32.32 5.31
CA ILE A 11 -22.39 31.78 6.29
C ILE A 11 -21.93 30.35 6.57
N LEU A 12 -21.72 30.04 7.84
CA LEU A 12 -21.43 28.71 8.34
C LEU A 12 -22.64 28.24 9.14
N GLU A 13 -23.19 27.10 8.75
CA GLU A 13 -24.40 26.52 9.35
C GLU A 13 -24.18 25.00 9.46
N LYS A 14 -24.81 24.37 10.45
CA LYS A 14 -24.83 22.91 10.54
C LYS A 14 -26.19 22.42 11.04
N ASN A 15 -26.89 21.69 10.18
CA ASN A 15 -28.19 21.06 10.48
C ASN A 15 -29.33 22.05 10.81
N GLY A 16 -29.28 23.30 10.34
CA GLY A 16 -30.24 24.36 10.69
C GLY A 16 -29.85 25.23 11.90
N ASP A 17 -28.76 24.90 12.60
CA ASP A 17 -28.28 25.67 13.77
C ASP A 17 -27.19 26.69 13.40
N ASP A 18 -27.29 27.87 14.02
CA ASP A 18 -26.30 28.96 13.97
C ASP A 18 -24.89 28.47 14.38
N ASN A 19 -23.84 28.98 13.71
CA ASN A 19 -22.44 28.68 14.02
C ASN A 19 -22.07 29.03 15.49
N PRO A 20 -21.85 28.03 16.38
CA PRO A 20 -21.57 28.30 17.79
C PRO A 20 -20.22 28.98 18.01
N VAL A 21 -19.29 28.87 17.05
CA VAL A 21 -17.96 29.51 17.11
C VAL A 21 -18.08 31.03 16.98
N CYS A 22 -19.11 31.54 16.30
CA CYS A 22 -19.35 32.99 16.15
C CYS A 22 -19.91 33.66 17.41
N HIS A 23 -20.27 32.89 18.45
CA HIS A 23 -20.54 33.43 19.79
C HIS A 23 -19.29 33.56 20.67
N ILE A 24 -18.13 33.02 20.24
CA ILE A 24 -16.89 33.11 21.01
C ILE A 24 -16.31 34.55 20.92
N PRO A 25 -16.06 35.24 22.05
CA PRO A 25 -15.50 36.57 22.06
C PRO A 25 -14.19 36.65 21.25
N GLY A 26 -14.11 37.61 20.33
CA GLY A 26 -12.93 37.86 19.49
C GLY A 26 -12.83 37.02 18.22
N TYR A 27 -13.47 35.84 18.11
CA TYR A 27 -13.39 34.99 16.90
C TYR A 27 -13.79 35.77 15.64
N ARG A 28 -14.93 36.45 15.69
CA ARG A 28 -15.46 37.28 14.60
C ARG A 28 -14.50 38.40 14.17
N ALA A 29 -13.79 39.01 15.12
CA ALA A 29 -12.81 40.07 14.83
C ALA A 29 -11.55 39.48 14.16
N ILE A 30 -11.09 38.30 14.61
CA ILE A 30 -9.96 37.59 13.99
C ILE A 30 -10.28 37.23 12.54
N ILE A 31 -11.45 36.63 12.27
CA ILE A 31 -11.84 36.25 10.90
C ILE A 31 -11.88 37.48 9.97
N LEU A 32 -12.57 38.56 10.37
CA LEU A 32 -12.64 39.79 9.57
C LEU A 32 -11.28 40.50 9.41
N GLN A 33 -10.35 40.35 10.37
CA GLN A 33 -8.98 40.85 10.24
C GLN A 33 -8.13 39.99 9.28
N THR A 34 -8.36 38.68 9.22
CA THR A 34 -7.67 37.77 8.28
C THR A 34 -8.22 37.79 6.86
N LEU A 35 -9.49 38.18 6.69
CA LEU A 35 -10.20 38.23 5.41
C LEU A 35 -10.87 39.61 5.22
N PRO A 36 -10.10 40.69 4.97
CA PRO A 36 -10.64 42.05 4.87
C PRO A 36 -11.60 42.27 3.67
N GLN A 37 -11.66 41.33 2.72
CA GLN A 37 -12.68 41.32 1.66
C GLN A 37 -14.08 40.89 2.16
N LEU A 38 -14.16 40.24 3.32
CA LEU A 38 -15.40 39.70 3.87
C LEU A 38 -16.21 40.80 4.56
N ARG A 39 -17.41 41.08 4.03
CA ARG A 39 -18.34 42.12 4.51
C ARG A 39 -19.43 41.57 5.42
N THR A 40 -19.83 40.33 5.20
CA THR A 40 -20.85 39.64 6.00
C THR A 40 -20.31 38.29 6.48
N LEU A 41 -20.42 38.03 7.78
CA LEU A 41 -20.13 36.74 8.41
C LEU A 41 -21.30 36.35 9.30
N ASP A 42 -21.86 35.16 9.08
CA ASP A 42 -22.96 34.55 9.82
C ASP A 42 -24.11 35.55 10.06
N CYS A 43 -24.71 35.95 8.94
CA CYS A 43 -25.84 36.88 8.83
C CYS A 43 -25.63 38.29 9.42
N LYS A 44 -24.38 38.68 9.74
CA LYS A 44 -24.07 39.99 10.35
C LYS A 44 -23.03 40.77 9.55
N ASN A 45 -23.23 42.09 9.42
CA ASN A 45 -22.28 43.00 8.76
C ASN A 45 -21.00 43.19 9.59
N ILE A 46 -19.96 43.84 9.06
CA ILE A 46 -18.70 44.08 9.79
C ILE A 46 -18.90 44.70 11.19
N PHE A 47 -19.90 45.56 11.38
CA PHE A 47 -20.20 46.22 12.66
C PHE A 47 -20.97 45.33 13.66
N GLY A 48 -21.52 44.20 13.21
CA GLY A 48 -22.21 43.20 14.04
C GLY A 48 -23.73 43.22 13.93
N GLU A 49 -24.29 44.10 13.10
CA GLU A 49 -25.73 44.26 12.88
C GLU A 49 -26.26 43.15 11.95
N PRO A 50 -27.49 42.64 12.16
CA PRO A 50 -28.09 41.61 11.31
C PRO A 50 -28.40 42.16 9.92
N VAL A 51 -28.10 41.37 8.88
CA VAL A 51 -28.27 41.73 7.47
C VAL A 51 -29.36 40.87 6.84
N ASN A 52 -30.32 41.50 6.16
CA ASN A 52 -31.43 40.80 5.52
C ASN A 52 -30.98 40.28 4.14
N LEU A 53 -30.72 38.97 4.04
CA LEU A 53 -30.06 38.36 2.87
C LEU A 53 -30.90 38.35 1.59
N SER A 54 -32.21 38.60 1.69
CA SER A 54 -33.15 38.66 0.57
C SER A 54 -32.87 39.80 -0.42
N GLU A 55 -32.29 40.92 0.01
CA GLU A 55 -31.98 42.05 -0.88
C GLU A 55 -30.67 41.86 -1.67
N ILE A 56 -29.71 41.11 -1.11
CA ILE A 56 -28.35 41.01 -1.65
C ILE A 56 -28.31 40.20 -2.95
N ASN A 57 -29.10 39.13 -3.05
CA ASN A 57 -29.08 38.20 -4.18
C ASN A 57 -29.52 38.81 -5.53
N LEU A 58 -30.28 39.92 -5.51
CA LEU A 58 -30.70 40.61 -6.75
C LEU A 58 -29.58 41.37 -7.45
N SER A 59 -28.55 41.79 -6.72
CA SER A 59 -27.47 42.65 -7.25
C SER A 59 -26.31 41.89 -7.90
N HIS A 60 -26.21 40.57 -7.68
CA HIS A 60 -25.03 39.79 -8.09
C HIS A 60 -25.16 39.09 -9.47
N LEU A 61 -26.35 39.10 -10.07
CA LEU A 61 -26.63 38.46 -11.36
C LEU A 61 -26.05 39.22 -12.57
N GLN A 62 -26.01 40.55 -12.53
CA GLN A 62 -25.50 41.39 -13.64
C GLN A 62 -23.98 41.27 -13.90
N CYS A 63 -23.24 40.50 -13.09
CA CYS A 63 -21.78 40.35 -13.23
C CYS A 63 -21.35 39.03 -13.90
N LEU A 64 -22.28 38.09 -14.13
CA LEU A 64 -21.98 36.77 -14.72
C LEU A 64 -22.09 36.72 -16.25
N GLU A 65 -22.84 37.65 -16.84
CA GLU A 65 -23.19 37.64 -18.27
C GLU A 65 -21.93 37.79 -19.15
N GLY A 66 -21.06 38.76 -18.85
CA GLY A 66 -19.79 39.00 -19.55
C GLY A 66 -18.69 37.94 -19.36
N LEU A 67 -18.97 36.81 -18.70
CA LEU A 67 -18.06 35.66 -18.62
C LEU A 67 -18.49 34.48 -19.50
N LEU A 68 -19.73 34.48 -20.02
CA LEU A 68 -20.24 33.38 -20.86
C LEU A 68 -19.91 33.57 -22.35
N ASP A 69 -19.73 34.81 -22.81
CA ASP A 69 -19.35 35.14 -24.20
C ASP A 69 -17.99 34.56 -24.66
N ASN A 70 -17.18 34.02 -23.74
CA ASN A 70 -15.85 33.47 -24.04
C ASN A 70 -15.81 31.95 -24.24
N LEU A 71 -16.97 31.27 -24.30
CA LEU A 71 -17.05 29.79 -24.32
C LEU A 71 -17.90 29.18 -25.45
N ILE A 72 -18.41 29.98 -26.39
CA ILE A 72 -19.20 29.50 -27.54
C ILE A 72 -18.67 30.10 -28.85
N SER A 73 -18.61 29.28 -29.90
CA SER A 73 -18.22 29.61 -31.28
C SER A 73 -16.76 30.03 -31.52
N SER A 74 -15.98 29.09 -32.06
CA SER A 74 -14.83 29.39 -32.93
C SER A 74 -14.96 28.58 -34.24
N ASP A 75 -15.99 28.93 -35.01
CA ASP A 75 -16.07 28.62 -36.44
C ASP A 75 -16.28 29.94 -37.19
N CYS A 76 -15.50 30.15 -38.26
CA CYS A 76 -15.56 31.29 -39.17
C CYS A 76 -16.22 30.81 -40.48
N PRO A 77 -16.83 31.67 -41.35
CA PRO A 77 -16.23 32.98 -41.72
C PRO A 77 -17.16 34.14 -42.16
N LEU A 78 -16.53 35.30 -42.41
CA LEU A 78 -16.85 36.35 -43.43
C LEU A 78 -18.10 37.28 -43.31
N ASN A 79 -17.77 38.58 -43.13
CA ASN A 79 -18.30 39.77 -43.86
C ASN A 79 -19.73 40.34 -43.65
N ILE A 80 -19.80 41.70 -43.57
CA ILE A 80 -20.92 42.61 -43.99
C ILE A 80 -22.17 42.58 -43.06
N SER A 81 -22.86 43.67 -42.64
CA SER A 81 -22.64 45.15 -42.68
C SER A 81 -23.39 45.85 -41.51
N GLU A 82 -23.55 47.18 -41.59
CA GLU A 82 -24.16 48.13 -40.64
C GLU A 82 -25.73 48.17 -40.62
N GLU A 83 -26.31 49.05 -39.77
CA GLU A 83 -27.72 49.57 -39.76
C GLU A 83 -28.89 48.62 -39.34
N GLU A 84 -30.05 49.06 -38.80
CA GLU A 84 -30.38 50.18 -37.88
C GLU A 84 -31.83 50.02 -37.27
N THR A 85 -32.13 50.70 -36.13
CA THR A 85 -33.46 51.25 -35.68
C THR A 85 -34.71 50.41 -35.27
N VAL A 86 -35.44 50.97 -34.26
CA VAL A 86 -36.94 51.11 -34.11
C VAL A 86 -37.83 49.89 -33.75
N ASP A 87 -38.89 49.91 -32.90
CA ASP A 87 -39.42 50.83 -31.84
C ASP A 87 -40.67 50.21 -31.09
N SER A 88 -41.18 50.87 -30.03
CA SER A 88 -42.60 50.90 -29.52
C SER A 88 -43.31 49.69 -28.86
N MET A 89 -43.16 49.53 -27.53
CA MET A 89 -44.12 49.81 -26.39
C MET A 89 -45.65 50.08 -26.64
N PRO A 90 -46.59 50.18 -25.63
CA PRO A 90 -46.71 49.61 -24.24
C PRO A 90 -48.17 49.28 -23.69
N VAL A 91 -48.30 48.90 -22.38
CA VAL A 91 -49.50 48.89 -21.43
C VAL A 91 -50.75 48.00 -21.75
N VAL A 92 -51.67 47.56 -20.84
CA VAL A 92 -52.30 48.09 -19.57
C VAL A 92 -52.62 46.96 -18.53
N THR A 93 -52.88 47.32 -17.26
CA THR A 93 -53.18 46.48 -16.06
C THR A 93 -54.66 46.18 -15.74
N THR A 94 -54.95 45.26 -14.80
CA THR A 94 -56.01 45.43 -13.75
C THR A 94 -55.81 44.49 -12.52
N ASN A 95 -56.51 44.74 -11.41
CA ASN A 95 -56.34 44.16 -10.04
C ASN A 95 -57.70 43.72 -9.41
N VAL A 96 -57.74 43.45 -8.09
CA VAL A 96 -58.92 43.45 -7.15
C VAL A 96 -59.72 42.12 -7.07
N ASP A 97 -60.04 41.49 -5.91
CA ASP A 97 -59.56 41.64 -4.50
C ASP A 97 -60.04 40.50 -3.53
N GLN A 98 -59.40 40.43 -2.35
CA GLN A 98 -59.89 40.10 -0.98
C GLN A 98 -60.87 38.95 -0.56
N LEU A 99 -60.53 38.40 0.63
CA LEU A 99 -61.35 37.99 1.81
C LEU A 99 -61.84 36.53 2.06
N VAL A 100 -61.98 36.24 3.36
CA VAL A 100 -61.90 34.96 4.16
C VAL A 100 -62.40 35.30 5.60
N PRO A 101 -62.84 34.40 6.55
CA PRO A 101 -62.87 32.91 6.65
C PRO A 101 -64.24 32.28 7.07
N LEU A 102 -64.29 30.97 7.39
CA LEU A 102 -64.55 30.39 8.75
C LEU A 102 -65.44 29.11 8.81
N ASP A 103 -64.98 28.08 9.57
CA ASP A 103 -65.71 26.94 10.19
C ASP A 103 -66.48 25.92 9.30
N GLN A 104 -66.75 24.65 9.69
CA GLN A 104 -66.60 23.94 10.98
C GLN A 104 -66.49 22.38 10.83
N PHE A 105 -65.96 21.71 11.88
CA PHE A 105 -66.14 20.29 12.29
C PHE A 105 -65.49 19.05 11.58
N ALA A 106 -64.78 18.28 12.44
CA ALA A 106 -64.83 16.82 12.65
C ALA A 106 -63.88 15.82 11.93
N CYS A 107 -62.92 15.32 12.73
CA CYS A 107 -62.40 13.94 12.88
C CYS A 107 -61.85 13.10 11.69
N THR A 108 -60.64 12.58 11.94
CA THR A 108 -59.93 11.46 11.29
C THR A 108 -60.48 10.08 11.74
N PRO A 109 -59.93 8.90 11.32
CA PRO A 109 -58.90 8.59 10.29
C PRO A 109 -59.30 7.47 9.28
N THR A 110 -58.38 7.12 8.34
CA THR A 110 -58.22 5.81 7.63
C THR A 110 -59.38 5.32 6.71
N ASP A 111 -59.17 4.65 5.56
CA ASP A 111 -57.95 4.15 4.89
C ASP A 111 -58.17 3.95 3.36
N THR A 112 -57.08 3.90 2.57
CA THR A 112 -56.93 3.21 1.26
C THR A 112 -57.71 3.73 0.01
N ALA A 113 -57.24 3.34 -1.20
CA ALA A 113 -57.92 3.33 -2.53
C ALA A 113 -58.06 4.68 -3.31
N LEU A 114 -58.06 4.75 -4.66
CA LEU A 114 -57.80 3.79 -5.77
C LEU A 114 -57.60 4.53 -7.14
N THR A 115 -57.24 3.80 -8.23
CA THR A 115 -57.48 4.08 -9.69
C THR A 115 -56.94 5.39 -10.33
N SER A 116 -56.06 5.39 -11.35
CA SER A 116 -56.20 5.06 -12.81
C SER A 116 -57.06 6.07 -13.61
N VAL A 117 -56.81 6.37 -14.90
CA VAL A 117 -57.05 5.54 -16.12
C VAL A 117 -56.39 6.20 -17.38
N ASP A 118 -55.91 5.38 -18.34
CA ASP A 118 -55.55 5.68 -19.77
C ASP A 118 -54.48 6.77 -20.10
N SER A 119 -53.87 6.84 -21.30
CA SER A 119 -54.13 6.15 -22.60
C SER A 119 -52.87 5.92 -23.46
N VAL A 120 -52.99 5.01 -24.44
CA VAL A 120 -52.20 4.88 -25.71
C VAL A 120 -50.71 4.49 -25.62
N CYS A 121 -50.44 3.26 -26.08
CA CYS A 121 -49.17 2.78 -26.65
C CYS A 121 -49.29 2.81 -28.21
N PRO A 122 -48.22 2.66 -29.03
CA PRO A 122 -47.72 1.30 -29.29
C PRO A 122 -46.24 1.13 -29.78
N SER A 123 -45.75 -0.11 -29.70
CA SER A 123 -44.76 -0.76 -30.60
C SER A 123 -43.30 -0.26 -30.55
N SER A 124 -42.26 -1.11 -30.45
CA SER A 124 -42.19 -2.51 -30.91
C SER A 124 -41.54 -3.51 -29.94
N GLU A 125 -41.97 -4.77 -30.05
CA GLU A 125 -41.48 -5.98 -29.37
C GLU A 125 -40.21 -6.59 -30.03
N PRO A 126 -39.69 -7.77 -29.62
CA PRO A 126 -39.26 -8.19 -28.27
C PRO A 126 -37.91 -8.96 -28.28
N GLU A 127 -37.35 -9.26 -27.09
CA GLU A 127 -36.69 -10.57 -26.90
C GLU A 127 -36.78 -11.06 -25.44
N LYS A 128 -36.66 -12.38 -25.21
CA LYS A 128 -37.00 -13.05 -23.93
C LYS A 128 -35.75 -13.45 -23.15
N ILE A 129 -35.79 -13.28 -21.82
CA ILE A 129 -34.81 -13.85 -20.88
C ILE A 129 -35.46 -15.02 -20.13
N ASN A 130 -34.80 -16.19 -20.14
CA ASN A 130 -35.35 -17.44 -19.60
C ASN A 130 -34.96 -17.65 -18.12
N HIS A 131 -35.94 -17.66 -17.22
CA HIS A 131 -35.76 -18.03 -15.80
C HIS A 131 -35.77 -19.57 -15.61
N GLU A 132 -34.78 -20.27 -16.15
CA GLU A 132 -34.71 -21.74 -16.07
C GLU A 132 -33.29 -22.31 -15.82
N ASN A 133 -32.27 -21.45 -15.66
CA ASN A 133 -30.88 -21.88 -15.45
C ASN A 133 -30.51 -22.17 -13.99
N ASP A 134 -31.13 -21.52 -13.00
CA ASP A 134 -30.66 -21.59 -11.60
C ASP A 134 -30.81 -22.99 -10.98
N PHE A 135 -31.95 -23.66 -11.20
CA PHE A 135 -32.18 -25.04 -10.75
C PHE A 135 -31.15 -26.05 -11.32
N GLN A 136 -30.64 -25.83 -12.53
CA GLN A 136 -29.57 -26.67 -13.08
C GLN A 136 -28.20 -26.36 -12.49
N ASN A 137 -27.96 -25.14 -12.02
CA ASN A 137 -26.70 -24.76 -11.39
C ASN A 137 -26.62 -25.27 -9.96
N GLU A 138 -27.73 -25.22 -9.21
CA GLU A 138 -27.82 -25.79 -7.86
C GLU A 138 -27.57 -27.31 -7.86
N MET A 139 -28.21 -28.06 -8.79
CA MET A 139 -27.95 -29.50 -8.99
C MET A 139 -26.52 -29.84 -9.47
N LYS A 140 -25.81 -28.90 -10.10
CA LYS A 140 -24.39 -29.07 -10.46
C LYS A 140 -23.48 -28.81 -9.26
N LEU A 141 -23.78 -27.78 -8.48
CA LEU A 141 -23.01 -27.41 -7.29
C LEU A 141 -23.03 -28.54 -6.25
N GLN A 142 -24.21 -29.13 -6.00
CA GLN A 142 -24.34 -30.26 -5.08
C GLN A 142 -23.59 -31.52 -5.57
N LYS A 143 -23.58 -31.80 -6.88
CA LYS A 143 -22.76 -32.88 -7.46
C LYS A 143 -21.25 -32.65 -7.34
N ILE A 144 -20.80 -31.39 -7.34
CA ILE A 144 -19.39 -31.05 -7.13
C ILE A 144 -19.02 -31.25 -5.65
N ASP A 145 -19.91 -30.90 -4.72
CA ASP A 145 -19.70 -31.10 -3.28
C ASP A 145 -19.68 -32.60 -2.88
N ASP A 146 -20.55 -33.41 -3.50
CA ASP A 146 -20.51 -34.88 -3.42
C ASP A 146 -19.16 -35.46 -3.95
N GLN A 147 -18.65 -34.93 -5.07
CA GLN A 147 -17.38 -35.35 -5.67
C GLN A 147 -16.16 -34.96 -4.82
N ILE A 148 -16.17 -33.77 -4.22
CA ILE A 148 -15.14 -33.33 -3.26
C ILE A 148 -15.17 -34.21 -2.01
N SER A 149 -16.36 -34.55 -1.52
CA SER A 149 -16.54 -35.47 -0.39
C SER A 149 -16.03 -36.89 -0.67
N GLN A 150 -16.19 -37.40 -1.90
CA GLN A 150 -15.55 -38.66 -2.32
C GLN A 150 -14.01 -38.55 -2.38
N LEU A 151 -13.46 -37.52 -3.02
CA LEU A 151 -12.00 -37.33 -3.14
C LEU A 151 -11.29 -37.26 -1.77
N LEU A 152 -11.92 -36.64 -0.77
CA LEU A 152 -11.41 -36.56 0.61
C LEU A 152 -11.51 -37.89 1.39
N THR A 153 -12.42 -38.79 1.00
CA THR A 153 -12.57 -40.13 1.61
C THR A 153 -11.80 -41.24 0.89
N GLU A 154 -11.39 -41.03 -0.36
CA GLU A 154 -10.46 -41.93 -1.09
C GLU A 154 -8.99 -41.65 -0.76
N THR A 155 -8.60 -40.37 -0.65
CA THR A 155 -7.21 -39.98 -0.31
C THR A 155 -6.75 -40.37 1.09
N SER A 156 -7.67 -40.75 1.97
CA SER A 156 -7.40 -41.12 3.37
C SER A 156 -7.23 -42.65 3.61
N LYS A 157 -7.12 -43.47 2.56
CA LYS A 157 -7.02 -44.95 2.67
C LYS A 157 -5.88 -45.62 1.88
N SER A 158 -5.03 -44.87 1.19
CA SER A 158 -4.03 -45.41 0.25
C SER A 158 -2.58 -45.51 0.79
N LEU A 159 -2.37 -45.44 2.11
CA LEU A 159 -1.03 -45.50 2.73
C LEU A 159 -0.99 -46.29 4.04
N ILE A 160 -1.21 -47.61 3.94
CA ILE A 160 -0.55 -48.69 4.70
C ILE A 160 -0.88 -49.97 3.91
N ASP A 161 0.15 -50.68 3.43
CA ASP A 161 0.01 -52.01 2.83
C ASP A 161 1.00 -52.99 3.50
N ASN A 162 0.87 -54.28 3.19
CA ASN A 162 1.00 -55.34 4.18
C ASN A 162 2.32 -56.16 4.07
N ILE A 163 2.90 -56.50 5.24
CA ILE A 163 3.25 -57.87 5.68
C ILE A 163 4.25 -58.67 4.77
N PRO A 164 5.39 -59.15 5.33
CA PRO A 164 5.33 -60.43 6.05
C PRO A 164 6.14 -60.64 7.34
N GLU A 165 5.54 -61.51 8.15
CA GLU A 165 5.95 -62.23 9.37
C GLU A 165 7.34 -62.91 9.42
N LYS A 166 7.62 -63.46 10.63
CA LYS A 166 8.49 -64.62 10.97
C LYS A 166 10.01 -64.38 11.11
N ASP A 167 10.72 -65.01 12.06
CA ASP A 167 10.33 -65.69 13.32
C ASP A 167 11.55 -65.86 14.28
N PHE A 168 11.30 -66.27 15.53
CA PHE A 168 12.23 -66.87 16.54
C PHE A 168 13.66 -66.31 16.82
N ARG A 169 13.91 -65.99 18.11
CA ARG A 169 15.09 -66.28 18.98
C ARG A 169 16.53 -66.31 18.38
N PRO A 170 17.51 -65.62 19.00
CA PRO A 170 18.14 -66.07 20.27
C PRO A 170 18.46 -64.90 21.23
N LYS A 171 19.09 -64.98 22.42
CA LYS A 171 19.84 -65.98 23.21
C LYS A 171 21.36 -66.10 22.98
N ARG A 172 22.12 -65.30 23.77
CA ARG A 172 23.48 -65.51 24.30
C ARG A 172 24.72 -65.27 23.41
N ASP A 173 25.67 -64.56 24.06
CA ASP A 173 27.14 -64.67 24.03
C ASP A 173 27.87 -64.39 22.69
N THR A 174 29.05 -63.77 22.63
CA THR A 174 30.01 -63.36 23.69
C THR A 174 30.76 -62.07 23.27
N ASP A 175 31.31 -61.32 24.24
CA ASP A 175 32.59 -60.56 24.30
C ASP A 175 33.35 -60.15 23.00
N VAL A 176 34.09 -59.04 22.95
CA VAL A 176 35.11 -58.64 23.96
C VAL A 176 35.32 -57.12 24.12
N THR A 177 35.37 -56.68 25.39
CA THR A 177 36.05 -55.48 25.95
C THR A 177 35.85 -54.08 25.33
N SER A 178 35.23 -53.18 26.12
CA SER A 178 36.03 -52.28 26.96
C SER A 178 35.26 -51.85 28.23
N GLU A 179 36.01 -51.39 29.24
CA GLU A 179 35.62 -51.14 30.64
C GLU A 179 34.84 -49.82 30.85
N SER A 180 34.16 -49.53 31.97
CA SER A 180 33.34 -50.33 32.91
C SER A 180 32.68 -49.36 33.91
N ASP A 181 31.38 -49.48 34.21
CA ASP A 181 30.70 -48.63 35.21
C ASP A 181 29.78 -49.46 36.13
N SER A 182 29.69 -49.12 37.42
CA SER A 182 28.91 -49.83 38.45
C SER A 182 28.72 -49.00 39.74
N GLY A 183 27.65 -49.16 40.53
CA GLY A 183 26.46 -50.00 40.32
C GLY A 183 25.97 -50.71 41.60
N ASN A 184 24.93 -50.16 42.26
CA ASN A 184 24.05 -50.86 43.23
C ASN A 184 22.74 -50.03 43.35
N ARG A 185 21.52 -50.56 43.10
CA ARG A 185 20.69 -51.49 43.92
C ARG A 185 20.28 -50.91 45.30
N LYS A 186 19.02 -51.00 45.77
CA LYS A 186 17.89 -51.88 45.34
C LYS A 186 16.46 -51.40 45.77
N GLU A 187 15.52 -51.48 44.83
CA GLU A 187 14.10 -51.94 44.90
C GLU A 187 13.10 -51.62 46.07
N ILE A 188 11.98 -50.96 45.67
CA ILE A 188 10.54 -51.29 45.91
C ILE A 188 9.92 -51.18 47.34
N ASN A 189 8.95 -50.25 47.52
CA ASN A 189 7.52 -50.58 47.83
C ASN A 189 6.49 -49.40 47.82
N ARG A 190 5.46 -49.55 46.96
CA ARG A 190 4.01 -49.20 47.12
C ARG A 190 3.49 -47.86 47.74
N LYS A 191 2.82 -47.10 46.85
CA LYS A 191 1.45 -46.48 46.97
C LYS A 191 1.14 -45.27 47.91
N ILE A 192 0.70 -44.17 47.27
CA ILE A 192 -0.57 -43.41 47.47
C ILE A 192 -1.07 -43.15 48.92
N SER A 193 -1.21 -41.87 49.35
CA SER A 193 -2.52 -41.19 49.56
C SER A 193 -2.44 -39.79 50.22
N ARG A 194 -3.62 -39.14 50.35
CA ARG A 194 -3.92 -37.73 50.67
C ARG A 194 -3.97 -37.41 52.18
N ARG A 195 -3.86 -36.10 52.49
CA ARG A 195 -4.35 -35.35 53.68
C ARG A 195 -5.26 -36.12 54.67
N SER A 196 -5.02 -35.99 55.99
CA SER A 196 -5.64 -34.93 56.83
C SER A 196 -5.52 -35.13 58.37
N LYS A 197 -5.78 -34.05 59.13
CA LYS A 197 -6.13 -33.94 60.58
C LYS A 197 -5.08 -34.21 61.70
N ILE A 198 -4.62 -33.08 62.27
CA ILE A 198 -4.37 -32.72 63.70
C ILE A 198 -5.19 -33.52 64.76
N PRO A 199 -4.80 -33.59 66.08
CA PRO A 199 -4.01 -32.58 66.84
C PRO A 199 -3.06 -33.06 68.01
N TYR A 200 -2.57 -32.08 68.79
CA TYR A 200 -2.12 -32.07 70.21
C TYR A 200 -0.67 -32.44 70.67
N TYR A 201 0.07 -31.37 71.01
CA TYR A 201 0.91 -31.12 72.21
C TYR A 201 2.32 -31.72 72.48
N SER A 202 3.16 -30.81 73.03
CA SER A 202 4.30 -30.94 73.97
C SER A 202 5.54 -31.79 73.66
N LYS A 203 6.61 -31.07 73.30
CA LYS A 203 8.00 -31.12 73.85
C LYS A 203 8.48 -32.40 74.57
N THR A 204 9.64 -32.91 74.14
CA THR A 204 10.90 -32.91 74.92
C THR A 204 12.10 -33.24 74.01
N THR A 205 13.23 -32.57 74.19
CA THR A 205 14.53 -32.93 73.59
C THR A 205 15.55 -33.16 74.71
N GLN A 206 16.42 -34.18 74.59
CA GLN A 206 17.22 -34.68 75.71
C GLN A 206 18.75 -34.68 75.47
N THR A 207 19.49 -34.22 76.49
CA THR A 207 20.87 -34.67 76.85
C THR A 207 21.99 -34.30 75.84
N ILE A 208 23.31 -34.38 76.12
CA ILE A 208 24.15 -35.35 76.86
C ILE A 208 25.23 -34.60 77.70
N LYS A 209 25.25 -34.74 79.04
CA LYS A 209 26.22 -35.45 79.94
C LYS A 209 27.67 -34.88 79.91
N HIS A 210 28.44 -34.84 81.01
CA HIS A 210 28.66 -35.89 82.03
C HIS A 210 28.90 -35.40 83.49
N HIS A 211 28.45 -36.23 84.44
CA HIS A 211 29.08 -36.68 85.72
C HIS A 211 29.74 -35.69 86.73
N SER A 212 29.79 -35.94 88.04
CA SER A 212 29.08 -36.84 89.01
C SER A 212 29.46 -36.37 90.45
N LYS A 213 28.79 -36.67 91.56
CA LYS A 213 28.31 -37.96 92.11
C LYS A 213 27.26 -37.74 93.23
N ASN A 214 26.34 -38.69 93.38
CA ASN A 214 25.65 -39.15 94.60
C ASN A 214 24.95 -38.13 95.55
N GLY A 215 23.60 -38.17 95.57
CA GLY A 215 22.80 -37.94 96.78
C GLY A 215 22.53 -39.29 97.50
N PRO A 216 21.30 -39.62 97.96
CA PRO A 216 20.07 -38.80 98.05
C PRO A 216 19.19 -39.11 99.32
N LEU A 217 17.88 -38.78 99.25
CA LEU A 217 16.71 -39.59 99.71
C LEU A 217 15.87 -39.16 100.96
N ILE A 218 14.73 -38.51 100.68
CA ILE A 218 13.33 -38.79 101.15
C ILE A 218 12.93 -38.67 102.65
N SER A 219 12.21 -37.58 102.92
CA SER A 219 10.87 -37.45 103.57
C SER A 219 10.53 -37.88 105.03
N CYS A 220 9.84 -36.93 105.70
CA CYS A 220 8.55 -37.10 106.41
C CYS A 220 8.42 -37.88 107.75
N ASN A 221 8.22 -37.05 108.80
CA ASN A 221 7.14 -37.12 109.81
C ASN A 221 7.26 -37.90 111.16
N ARG A 222 6.70 -37.25 112.21
CA ARG A 222 6.20 -37.74 113.52
C ARG A 222 7.16 -38.19 114.65
N LYS A 223 7.48 -37.22 115.52
CA LYS A 223 7.41 -37.19 117.02
C LYS A 223 7.67 -38.47 117.87
N MET A 224 8.59 -38.32 118.86
CA MET A 224 8.54 -38.84 120.27
C MET A 224 8.67 -40.37 120.53
N ARG A 225 9.36 -40.91 121.57
CA ARG A 225 10.14 -40.36 122.72
C ARG A 225 10.98 -41.45 123.46
N GLN A 226 12.31 -41.29 123.64
CA GLN A 226 13.21 -41.94 124.66
C GLN A 226 13.37 -43.49 124.67
N PRO A 227 14.25 -44.14 125.51
CA PRO A 227 15.48 -43.67 126.23
C PRO A 227 16.72 -44.65 126.26
N TYR A 228 17.84 -44.18 126.87
CA TYR A 228 18.94 -44.95 127.55
C TYR A 228 19.91 -45.85 126.71
N PHE A 229 21.15 -46.22 127.14
CA PHE A 229 21.90 -46.02 128.42
C PHE A 229 23.46 -46.07 128.24
N LYS A 230 24.23 -45.39 129.12
CA LYS A 230 25.63 -45.68 129.60
C LYS A 230 26.81 -45.61 128.58
N GLU A 231 28.08 -45.29 128.94
CA GLU A 231 28.83 -44.70 130.09
C GLU A 231 30.29 -44.35 129.56
N LEU A 232 31.39 -43.92 130.21
CA LEU A 232 31.95 -43.67 131.56
C LEU A 232 33.05 -42.55 131.48
N TYR A 233 33.15 -41.63 132.47
CA TYR A 233 34.34 -40.81 132.87
C TYR A 233 34.86 -39.78 131.81
N VAL A 234 35.56 -38.67 132.11
CA VAL A 234 36.39 -38.13 133.23
C VAL A 234 36.38 -36.56 133.12
N ARG A 235 36.70 -35.68 134.09
CA ARG A 235 36.71 -35.61 135.58
C ARG A 235 37.11 -34.16 136.02
N SER A 236 36.78 -33.74 137.26
CA SER A 236 37.38 -32.63 138.06
C SER A 236 37.14 -31.14 137.66
N SER A 237 37.01 -30.16 138.57
CA SER A 237 36.86 -30.17 140.06
C SER A 237 36.54 -28.78 140.67
N LEU A 238 35.78 -28.75 141.80
CA LEU A 238 35.76 -27.76 142.93
C LEU A 238 35.46 -26.26 142.59
N ALA A 239 35.07 -25.34 143.50
CA ALA A 239 34.50 -25.31 144.88
C ALA A 239 33.76 -23.94 145.05
N ASN A 240 32.82 -23.64 145.97
CA ASN A 240 32.31 -24.23 147.23
C ASN A 240 33.02 -23.79 148.55
N CYS A 241 32.66 -22.62 149.13
CA CYS A 241 32.54 -22.36 150.59
C CYS A 241 32.04 -20.93 150.93
N ASN A 242 31.69 -20.67 152.21
CA ASN A 242 31.06 -19.43 152.71
C ASN A 242 32.06 -18.44 153.36
N THR A 243 31.73 -17.13 153.43
CA THR A 243 31.73 -16.31 154.68
C THR A 243 31.16 -14.88 154.51
N VAL A 244 30.24 -14.52 155.41
CA VAL A 244 30.01 -13.24 156.15
C VAL A 244 30.62 -11.91 155.64
N ALA A 245 29.74 -10.93 155.36
CA ALA A 245 29.70 -9.51 155.79
C ALA A 245 28.45 -8.86 155.15
N GLU A 246 27.51 -8.19 155.85
CA GLU A 246 27.60 -6.83 156.43
C GLU A 246 28.04 -5.78 155.39
N SER A 247 27.36 -4.64 155.17
CA SER A 247 26.08 -4.06 155.65
C SER A 247 25.72 -2.90 154.65
N GLU A 248 24.64 -2.09 154.70
CA GLU A 248 23.64 -1.71 155.70
C GLU A 248 22.22 -1.54 155.08
N GLU A 249 21.22 -1.32 155.93
CA GLU A 249 19.93 -0.64 155.64
C GLU A 249 20.18 0.90 155.49
N PRO A 250 19.24 1.87 155.65
CA PRO A 250 17.75 1.88 155.72
C PRO A 250 17.10 2.73 154.59
N LYS A 251 15.78 2.72 154.32
CA LYS A 251 14.53 2.61 155.11
C LYS A 251 14.23 3.77 156.09
N THR A 252 13.46 4.76 155.63
CA THR A 252 12.59 5.52 156.54
C THR A 252 11.29 5.92 155.85
N GLU A 253 10.25 5.11 156.05
CA GLU A 253 8.90 5.65 156.19
C GLU A 253 8.80 6.37 157.55
N ILE A 254 7.99 7.43 157.66
CA ILE A 254 7.36 7.77 158.94
C ILE A 254 5.86 7.94 158.69
N ILE A 255 5.08 7.20 159.47
CA ILE A 255 3.62 7.04 159.37
C ILE A 255 2.97 7.70 160.58
N LYS A 256 1.80 8.35 160.41
CA LYS A 256 0.59 8.27 161.28
C LYS A 256 -0.55 9.17 160.74
N VAL A 257 -1.76 8.65 160.44
CA VAL A 257 -2.86 8.20 161.33
C VAL A 257 -3.64 9.43 161.87
N ASP A 258 -4.98 9.51 161.76
CA ASP A 258 -5.94 8.54 162.33
C ASP A 258 -7.28 8.37 161.58
N ARG A 259 -8.02 7.28 161.91
CA ARG A 259 -9.48 6.96 161.77
C ARG A 259 -10.27 7.56 160.57
N SER A 260 -11.06 6.79 159.79
CA SER A 260 -11.90 5.63 160.16
C SER A 260 -12.49 4.88 158.94
N SER A 261 -13.19 3.76 159.18
CA SER A 261 -14.00 2.94 158.24
C SER A 261 -13.30 2.38 156.98
N SER A 262 -13.12 1.06 156.95
CA SER A 262 -12.60 0.30 155.81
C SER A 262 -13.74 -0.53 155.17
N GLU A 263 -13.93 -0.38 153.85
CA GLU A 263 -14.40 -1.42 152.89
C GLU A 263 -14.77 -0.79 151.52
N ASP A 264 -15.37 0.41 151.53
CA ASP A 264 -15.90 1.11 150.34
C ASP A 264 -14.81 1.71 149.40
N ILE A 265 -13.58 1.89 149.90
CA ILE A 265 -12.46 2.48 149.13
C ILE A 265 -11.89 1.46 148.11
N THR A 266 -11.78 0.19 148.51
CA THR A 266 -11.22 -0.88 147.68
C THR A 266 -12.06 -1.17 146.44
N TYR A 267 -13.39 -1.17 146.56
CA TYR A 267 -14.28 -1.39 145.41
C TYR A 267 -14.23 -0.23 144.40
N ARG A 268 -14.18 1.03 144.87
CA ARG A 268 -14.02 2.18 143.98
C ARG A 268 -12.71 2.12 143.20
N SER A 269 -11.59 1.85 143.88
CA SER A 269 -10.28 1.75 143.21
C SER A 269 -10.23 0.62 142.17
N LEU A 270 -10.88 -0.53 142.43
CA LEU A 270 -10.92 -1.63 141.48
C LEU A 270 -11.77 -1.31 140.23
N VAL A 271 -12.92 -0.64 140.42
CA VAL A 271 -13.76 -0.16 139.30
C VAL A 271 -13.02 0.90 138.49
N GLU A 272 -12.38 1.86 139.15
CA GLU A 272 -11.61 2.93 138.51
C GLU A 272 -10.41 2.38 137.72
N GLN A 273 -9.72 1.35 138.21
CA GLN A 273 -8.69 0.64 137.44
C GLN A 273 -9.28 -0.09 136.22
N LEU A 274 -10.44 -0.74 136.36
CA LEU A 274 -11.08 -1.48 135.27
C LEU A 274 -11.60 -0.53 134.18
N ASP A 275 -12.15 0.63 134.55
CA ASP A 275 -12.58 1.65 133.59
C ASP A 275 -11.39 2.40 132.97
N GLN A 276 -10.29 2.63 133.70
CA GLN A 276 -9.02 3.07 133.08
C GLN A 276 -8.46 2.04 132.09
N GLU A 277 -8.63 0.74 132.34
CA GLU A 277 -8.19 -0.32 131.43
C GLU A 277 -9.10 -0.40 130.18
N ARG A 278 -10.42 -0.31 130.36
CA ARG A 278 -11.39 -0.15 129.26
C ARG A 278 -11.10 1.09 128.42
N GLU A 279 -10.76 2.21 129.05
CA GLU A 279 -10.43 3.45 128.34
C GLU A 279 -9.10 3.32 127.56
N LYS A 280 -8.09 2.64 128.14
CA LYS A 280 -6.83 2.29 127.44
C LYS A 280 -7.11 1.36 126.25
N ARG A 281 -7.93 0.31 126.42
CA ARG A 281 -8.35 -0.59 125.33
C ARG A 281 -9.15 0.13 124.25
N TRP A 282 -10.09 1.00 124.62
CA TRP A 282 -10.86 1.79 123.66
C TRP A 282 -9.98 2.76 122.90
N LYS A 283 -9.05 3.48 123.57
CA LYS A 283 -8.05 4.33 122.91
C LYS A 283 -7.17 3.53 121.95
N ALA A 284 -6.69 2.35 122.37
CA ALA A 284 -5.91 1.45 121.51
C ALA A 284 -6.72 0.99 120.28
N GLN A 285 -7.96 0.55 120.46
CA GLN A 285 -8.85 0.10 119.38
C GLN A 285 -9.22 1.26 118.42
N GLN A 286 -9.36 2.48 118.92
CA GLN A 286 -9.54 3.67 118.08
C GLN A 286 -8.27 4.02 117.28
N THR A 287 -7.06 3.83 117.84
CA THR A 287 -5.81 3.97 117.07
C THR A 287 -5.61 2.84 116.07
N GLU A 288 -5.95 1.60 116.42
CA GLU A 288 -5.90 0.43 115.53
C GLU A 288 -6.85 0.62 114.34
N LYS A 289 -8.11 1.03 114.59
CA LYS A 289 -9.08 1.34 113.54
C LYS A 289 -8.56 2.44 112.60
N LYS A 290 -8.03 3.54 113.14
CA LYS A 290 -7.41 4.60 112.33
C LYS A 290 -6.22 4.11 111.50
N LEU A 291 -5.43 3.17 112.02
CA LEU A 291 -4.33 2.54 111.29
C LEU A 291 -4.85 1.67 110.13
N ILE A 292 -5.89 0.88 110.38
CA ILE A 292 -6.56 0.03 109.37
C ILE A 292 -7.18 0.90 108.27
N ASP A 293 -7.92 1.96 108.64
CA ASP A 293 -8.52 2.91 107.70
C ASP A 293 -7.43 3.59 106.84
N TYR A 294 -6.29 3.97 107.43
CA TYR A 294 -5.14 4.54 106.70
C TYR A 294 -4.46 3.52 105.76
N ILE A 295 -4.29 2.27 106.20
CA ILE A 295 -3.74 1.18 105.35
C ILE A 295 -4.68 0.87 104.19
N ASN A 296 -5.99 0.88 104.41
CA ASN A 296 -6.99 0.68 103.37
C ASN A 296 -6.95 1.81 102.33
N GLU A 297 -6.84 3.07 102.77
CA GLU A 297 -6.73 4.21 101.86
C GLU A 297 -5.38 4.21 101.10
N LEU A 298 -4.28 3.77 101.72
CA LEU A 298 -3.00 3.53 101.02
C LEU A 298 -3.12 2.41 99.97
N HIS A 299 -3.77 1.29 100.28
CA HIS A 299 -4.01 0.21 99.31
C HIS A 299 -4.90 0.65 98.15
N LYS A 300 -5.94 1.44 98.41
CA LYS A 300 -6.81 2.05 97.40
C LYS A 300 -6.01 2.98 96.48
N ASN A 301 -5.26 3.93 97.03
CA ASN A 301 -4.36 4.82 96.27
C ASN A 301 -3.31 4.04 95.45
N ALA A 302 -2.77 2.94 96.00
CA ALA A 302 -1.83 2.08 95.29
C ALA A 302 -2.47 1.27 94.15
N LYS A 303 -3.77 0.93 94.27
CA LYS A 303 -4.54 0.32 93.18
C LYS A 303 -4.86 1.35 92.09
N GLU A 304 -5.40 2.51 92.45
CA GLU A 304 -5.75 3.58 91.51
C GLU A 304 -4.52 4.03 90.70
N LYS A 305 -3.34 4.11 91.31
CA LYS A 305 -2.07 4.36 90.60
C LYS A 305 -1.67 3.25 89.61
N LYS A 306 -1.97 1.98 89.90
CA LYS A 306 -1.74 0.86 88.96
C LYS A 306 -2.73 0.90 87.80
N ASP A 307 -3.99 1.19 88.10
CA ASP A 307 -5.05 1.31 87.10
C ASP A 307 -4.73 2.46 86.13
N VAL A 308 -4.36 3.65 86.64
CA VAL A 308 -3.86 4.78 85.83
C VAL A 308 -2.61 4.44 85.01
N HIS A 309 -1.64 3.72 85.60
CA HIS A 309 -0.44 3.29 84.87
C HIS A 309 -0.77 2.31 83.73
N SER A 310 -1.69 1.37 83.93
CA SER A 310 -2.16 0.46 82.87
C SER A 310 -2.86 1.21 81.74
N LEU A 311 -3.67 2.23 82.06
CA LEU A 311 -4.31 3.09 81.07
C LEU A 311 -3.30 3.94 80.28
N ALA A 312 -2.26 4.44 80.94
CA ALA A 312 -1.14 5.13 80.29
C ALA A 312 -0.34 4.21 79.35
N LEU A 313 -0.14 2.94 79.70
CA LEU A 313 0.48 1.95 78.80
C LEU A 313 -0.43 1.65 77.60
N LEU A 314 -1.70 1.35 77.82
CA LEU A 314 -2.67 1.06 76.74
C LEU A 314 -2.83 2.23 75.75
N THR A 315 -2.86 3.47 76.24
CA THR A 315 -2.91 4.66 75.38
C THR A 315 -1.58 4.90 74.65
N THR A 316 -0.44 4.65 75.30
CA THR A 316 0.89 4.70 74.67
C THR A 316 1.03 3.68 73.55
N ASP A 317 0.59 2.45 73.75
CA ASP A 317 0.69 1.39 72.73
C ASP A 317 -0.28 1.61 71.57
N ARG A 318 -1.48 2.15 71.84
CA ARG A 318 -2.40 2.63 70.78
C ARG A 318 -1.78 3.76 69.95
N LEU A 319 -1.06 4.70 70.58
CA LEU A 319 -0.35 5.76 69.86
C LEU A 319 0.83 5.21 69.03
N LYS A 320 1.60 4.25 69.55
CA LYS A 320 2.62 3.52 68.76
C LYS A 320 1.99 2.87 67.53
N GLU A 321 0.87 2.16 67.69
CA GLU A 321 0.19 1.47 66.59
C GLU A 321 -0.27 2.45 65.49
N ILE A 322 -0.81 3.62 65.88
CA ILE A 322 -1.19 4.68 64.94
C ILE A 322 0.04 5.23 64.20
N ILE A 323 1.13 5.52 64.91
CA ILE A 323 2.38 6.02 64.31
C ILE A 323 3.01 4.97 63.36
N PHE A 324 2.92 3.67 63.68
CA PHE A 324 3.36 2.61 62.77
C PHE A 324 2.49 2.51 61.52
N LYS A 325 1.16 2.64 61.65
CA LYS A 325 0.25 2.69 60.49
C LYS A 325 0.52 3.91 59.62
N GLU A 326 0.69 5.09 60.21
CA GLU A 326 1.03 6.33 59.51
C GLU A 326 2.37 6.22 58.76
N ARG A 327 3.42 5.69 59.41
CA ARG A 327 4.71 5.44 58.77
C ARG A 327 4.62 4.44 57.62
N ASN A 328 3.85 3.37 57.78
CA ASN A 328 3.64 2.38 56.72
C ASN A 328 2.88 2.98 55.53
N SER A 329 1.83 3.77 55.77
CA SER A 329 1.12 4.50 54.72
C SER A 329 2.02 5.52 54.02
N LYS A 330 2.88 6.23 54.77
CA LYS A 330 3.87 7.16 54.19
C LYS A 330 4.86 6.45 53.27
N VAL A 331 5.40 5.30 53.67
CA VAL A 331 6.29 4.48 52.82
C VAL A 331 5.55 3.95 51.58
N GLN A 332 4.29 3.54 51.71
CA GLN A 332 3.47 3.12 50.56
C GLN A 332 3.23 4.26 49.57
N LEU A 333 2.96 5.48 50.06
CA LEU A 333 2.83 6.68 49.23
C LEU A 333 4.17 7.08 48.58
N GLU A 334 5.30 6.98 49.29
CA GLU A 334 6.63 7.24 48.74
C GLU A 334 6.98 6.25 47.61
N VAL A 335 6.64 4.97 47.77
CA VAL A 335 6.76 3.95 46.71
C VAL A 335 5.85 4.29 45.52
N MET A 336 4.59 4.65 45.76
CA MET A 336 3.64 5.00 44.69
C MET A 336 4.07 6.26 43.92
N VAL A 337 4.60 7.27 44.62
CA VAL A 337 5.19 8.46 43.98
C VAL A 337 6.41 8.07 43.14
N HIS A 338 7.26 7.17 43.61
CA HIS A 338 8.41 6.71 42.83
C HIS A 338 8.00 5.88 41.59
N THR A 339 6.98 5.01 41.68
CA THR A 339 6.48 4.27 40.51
C THR A 339 5.86 5.21 39.48
N LEU A 340 4.99 6.15 39.91
CA LEU A 340 4.42 7.16 39.03
C LEU A 340 5.49 8.05 38.39
N GLN A 341 6.52 8.47 39.12
CA GLN A 341 7.66 9.19 38.55
C GLN A 341 8.44 8.35 37.53
N SER A 342 8.54 7.03 37.73
CA SER A 342 9.19 6.13 36.77
C SER A 342 8.35 5.93 35.50
N GLU A 343 7.03 5.85 35.65
CA GLU A 343 6.07 5.75 34.53
C GLU A 343 6.01 7.06 33.73
N ILE A 344 5.97 8.23 34.39
CA ILE A 344 6.06 9.54 33.73
C ILE A 344 7.36 9.66 32.93
N LYS A 345 8.50 9.21 33.48
CA LYS A 345 9.79 9.18 32.76
C LYS A 345 9.75 8.22 31.55
N LYS A 346 9.16 7.03 31.70
CA LYS A 346 8.99 6.06 30.60
C LYS A 346 8.12 6.64 29.49
N LEU A 347 6.93 7.14 29.82
CA LEU A 347 5.99 7.76 28.87
C LEU A 347 6.59 9.00 28.19
N SER A 348 7.40 9.79 28.89
CA SER A 348 8.12 10.92 28.29
C SER A 348 9.13 10.47 27.23
N ILE A 349 9.84 9.36 27.46
CA ILE A 349 10.78 8.77 26.50
C ILE A 349 10.04 8.13 25.31
N GLU A 350 8.88 7.53 25.55
CA GLU A 350 8.05 6.94 24.50
C GLU A 350 7.41 8.02 23.62
N LEU A 351 6.93 9.12 24.21
CA LEU A 351 6.43 10.31 23.51
C LEU A 351 7.54 10.98 22.68
N LEU A 352 8.75 11.13 23.23
CA LEU A 352 9.90 11.67 22.48
C LEU A 352 10.20 10.81 21.24
N LYS A 353 10.25 9.49 21.39
CA LYS A 353 10.48 8.56 20.26
C LYS A 353 9.36 8.61 19.21
N ALA A 354 8.10 8.69 19.63
CA ALA A 354 6.98 8.82 18.72
C ALA A 354 7.04 10.15 17.93
N ARG A 355 7.48 11.23 18.59
CA ARG A 355 7.76 12.51 17.94
C ARG A 355 8.93 12.41 16.95
N ASP A 356 10.05 11.80 17.32
CA ASP A 356 11.21 11.62 16.44
C ASP A 356 10.84 10.80 15.18
N GLN A 357 9.98 9.80 15.33
CA GLN A 357 9.41 9.01 14.23
C GLN A 357 8.46 9.85 13.36
N GLN A 358 7.56 10.64 13.94
CA GLN A 358 6.70 11.56 13.21
C GLN A 358 7.50 12.62 12.43
N GLU A 359 8.54 13.19 13.03
CA GLU A 359 9.47 14.11 12.35
C GLU A 359 10.30 13.39 11.28
N GLY A 360 10.51 12.08 11.38
CA GLY A 360 10.97 11.20 10.29
C GLY A 360 9.98 11.17 9.13
N HIS A 361 8.76 10.70 9.36
CA HIS A 361 7.72 10.59 8.33
C HIS A 361 7.39 11.93 7.65
N VAL A 362 7.42 13.05 8.37
CA VAL A 362 7.26 14.40 7.78
C VAL A 362 8.44 14.81 6.90
N ARG A 363 9.66 14.34 7.16
CA ARG A 363 10.80 14.51 6.23
C ARG A 363 10.62 13.62 4.99
N ASP A 364 10.21 12.37 5.16
CA ASP A 364 10.01 11.44 4.06
C ASP A 364 8.92 11.94 3.10
N LEU A 365 7.76 12.36 3.63
CA LEU A 365 6.69 12.99 2.87
C LEU A 365 7.18 14.22 2.08
N ARG A 366 7.97 15.11 2.70
CA ARG A 366 8.58 16.27 2.01
C ARG A 366 9.59 15.90 0.92
N THR A 367 10.17 14.70 0.95
CA THR A 367 11.00 14.20 -0.16
C THR A 367 10.13 13.61 -1.28
N LEU A 368 9.04 12.94 -0.94
CA LEU A 368 8.07 12.42 -1.90
C LEU A 368 7.34 13.54 -2.64
N GLU A 369 6.88 14.58 -1.92
CA GLU A 369 6.30 15.81 -2.49
C GLU A 369 7.21 16.42 -3.55
N LYS A 370 8.51 16.60 -3.24
CA LYS A 370 9.51 17.15 -4.17
C LYS A 370 9.79 16.23 -5.36
N ALA A 371 9.73 14.91 -5.18
CA ALA A 371 9.86 13.95 -6.26
C ALA A 371 8.65 13.99 -7.20
N LEU A 372 7.44 14.10 -6.64
CA LEU A 372 6.17 14.22 -7.36
C LEU A 372 6.13 15.54 -8.16
N GLU A 373 6.45 16.66 -7.51
CA GLU A 373 6.54 17.99 -8.13
C GLU A 373 7.65 18.06 -9.22
N LYS A 374 8.70 17.23 -9.14
CA LYS A 374 9.69 17.07 -10.22
C LYS A 374 9.13 16.27 -11.39
N LEU A 375 8.38 15.19 -11.10
CA LEU A 375 7.75 14.34 -12.11
C LEU A 375 6.64 15.09 -12.86
N GLU A 376 5.83 15.90 -12.17
CA GLU A 376 4.83 16.79 -12.77
C GLU A 376 5.48 17.82 -13.71
N ARG A 377 6.57 18.46 -13.30
CA ARG A 377 7.35 19.33 -14.21
C ARG A 377 7.81 18.58 -15.45
N GLN A 378 8.36 17.37 -15.30
CA GLN A 378 8.80 16.54 -16.44
C GLN A 378 7.64 16.17 -17.37
N LYS A 379 6.49 15.77 -16.82
CA LYS A 379 5.27 15.48 -17.57
C LYS A 379 4.77 16.71 -18.34
N PHE A 380 4.74 17.89 -17.71
CA PHE A 380 4.37 19.14 -18.36
C PHE A 380 5.30 19.50 -19.53
N HIS A 381 6.61 19.30 -19.37
CA HIS A 381 7.58 19.51 -20.46
C HIS A 381 7.38 18.50 -21.61
N GLN A 382 7.08 17.23 -21.31
CA GLN A 382 6.76 16.21 -22.31
C GLN A 382 5.46 16.54 -23.07
N GLN A 383 4.40 16.93 -22.37
CA GLN A 383 3.14 17.35 -23.00
C GLN A 383 3.34 18.60 -23.87
N THR A 384 4.12 19.59 -23.40
CA THR A 384 4.47 20.78 -24.19
C THR A 384 5.26 20.42 -25.45
N ALA A 385 6.17 19.45 -25.38
CA ALA A 385 6.92 18.96 -26.53
C ALA A 385 6.03 18.18 -27.53
N GLN A 386 5.10 17.37 -27.04
CA GLN A 386 4.12 16.67 -27.88
C GLN A 386 3.19 17.63 -28.61
N ILE A 387 2.66 18.65 -27.93
CA ILE A 387 1.81 19.68 -28.55
C ILE A 387 2.57 20.41 -29.67
N LYS A 388 3.83 20.79 -29.43
CA LYS A 388 4.67 21.41 -30.47
C LYS A 388 4.92 20.49 -31.67
N LEU A 389 5.17 19.20 -31.43
CA LEU A 389 5.36 18.22 -32.51
C LEU A 389 4.08 18.03 -33.33
N ILE A 390 2.90 17.99 -32.68
CA ILE A 390 1.60 17.92 -33.35
C ILE A 390 1.40 19.17 -34.23
N GLN A 391 1.61 20.37 -33.69
CA GLN A 391 1.52 21.63 -34.44
C GLN A 391 2.50 21.69 -35.63
N GLU A 392 3.71 21.17 -35.48
CA GLU A 392 4.69 21.09 -36.58
C GLU A 392 4.24 20.11 -37.69
N VAL A 393 3.62 18.99 -37.32
CA VAL A 393 3.06 18.02 -38.26
C VAL A 393 1.80 18.57 -38.96
N GLU A 394 0.91 19.23 -38.23
CA GLU A 394 -0.29 19.91 -38.77
C GLU A 394 0.08 21.01 -39.78
N LEU A 395 1.12 21.80 -39.49
CA LEU A 395 1.65 22.80 -40.42
C LEU A 395 2.26 22.17 -41.67
N LYS A 396 2.97 21.03 -41.54
CA LYS A 396 3.53 20.28 -42.67
C LYS A 396 2.45 19.64 -43.55
N ALA A 397 1.43 19.04 -42.93
CA ALA A 397 0.26 18.52 -43.65
C ALA A 397 -0.46 19.65 -44.40
N SER A 398 -0.73 20.77 -43.72
CA SER A 398 -1.35 21.97 -44.32
C SER A 398 -0.53 22.57 -45.47
N ALA A 399 0.80 22.40 -45.49
CA ALA A 399 1.64 22.80 -46.60
C ALA A 399 1.53 21.81 -47.77
N ALA A 400 1.61 20.51 -47.50
CA ALA A 400 1.46 19.45 -48.50
C ALA A 400 0.08 19.48 -49.19
N ASP A 401 -1.01 19.73 -48.46
CA ASP A 401 -2.36 19.85 -49.04
C ASP A 401 -2.47 21.05 -50.00
N ARG A 402 -1.78 22.16 -49.71
CA ARG A 402 -1.70 23.31 -50.63
C ARG A 402 -0.92 22.95 -51.89
N GLU A 403 0.22 22.28 -51.75
CA GLU A 403 1.03 21.80 -52.89
C GLU A 403 0.24 20.80 -53.75
N ILE A 404 -0.46 19.84 -53.14
CA ILE A 404 -1.34 18.88 -53.83
C ILE A 404 -2.45 19.62 -54.60
N ASN A 405 -3.04 20.67 -54.04
CA ASN A 405 -4.08 21.44 -54.73
C ASN A 405 -3.53 22.33 -55.86
N ILE A 406 -2.30 22.84 -55.74
CA ILE A 406 -1.59 23.52 -56.84
C ILE A 406 -1.25 22.51 -57.96
N LEU A 407 -0.79 21.32 -57.62
CA LEU A 407 -0.49 20.26 -58.60
C LEU A 407 -1.76 19.74 -59.29
N ARG A 408 -2.88 19.59 -58.56
CA ARG A 408 -4.19 19.23 -59.13
C ARG A 408 -4.72 20.29 -60.11
N THR A 409 -4.61 21.57 -59.76
CA THR A 409 -5.08 22.67 -60.64
C THR A 409 -4.18 22.82 -61.87
N SER A 410 -2.86 22.68 -61.72
CA SER A 410 -1.90 22.62 -62.84
C SER A 410 -2.20 21.44 -63.77
N LEU A 411 -2.39 20.22 -63.23
CA LEU A 411 -2.75 19.03 -63.99
C LEU A 411 -4.08 19.19 -64.75
N HIS A 412 -5.04 19.91 -64.19
CA HIS A 412 -6.30 20.23 -64.88
C HIS A 412 -6.06 21.14 -66.09
N GLN A 413 -5.27 22.21 -65.93
CA GLN A 413 -4.92 23.14 -67.01
C GLN A 413 -4.11 22.45 -68.12
N GLU A 414 -3.17 21.56 -67.80
CA GLU A 414 -2.45 20.77 -68.82
C GLU A 414 -3.37 19.79 -69.54
N LYS A 415 -4.38 19.22 -68.87
CA LYS A 415 -5.41 18.40 -69.51
C LYS A 415 -6.27 19.21 -70.49
N GLU A 416 -6.66 20.43 -70.13
CA GLU A 416 -7.39 21.34 -71.02
C GLU A 416 -6.55 21.72 -72.25
N LYS A 417 -5.26 22.06 -72.07
CA LYS A 417 -4.32 22.34 -73.17
C LYS A 417 -4.13 21.14 -74.09
N LEU A 418 -4.01 19.93 -73.53
CA LEU A 418 -3.92 18.69 -74.32
C LEU A 418 -5.18 18.44 -75.15
N GLN A 419 -6.37 18.74 -74.61
CA GLN A 419 -7.63 18.61 -75.35
C GLN A 419 -7.72 19.64 -76.49
N GLN A 420 -7.36 20.91 -76.24
CA GLN A 420 -7.27 21.95 -77.27
C GLN A 420 -6.28 21.58 -78.40
N LEU A 421 -5.12 21.01 -78.04
CA LEU A 421 -4.15 20.50 -79.01
C LEU A 421 -4.71 19.34 -79.84
N HIS A 422 -5.48 18.44 -79.22
CA HIS A 422 -6.09 17.30 -79.91
C HIS A 422 -7.10 17.75 -80.97
N GLU A 423 -7.94 18.73 -80.65
CA GLU A 423 -8.88 19.37 -81.59
C GLU A 423 -8.13 20.08 -82.74
N LEU A 424 -7.04 20.79 -82.42
CA LEU A 424 -6.20 21.47 -83.42
C LEU A 424 -5.51 20.47 -84.36
N PHE A 425 -5.00 19.34 -83.86
CA PHE A 425 -4.43 18.28 -84.67
C PHE A 425 -5.47 17.64 -85.60
N ALA A 426 -6.69 17.36 -85.13
CA ALA A 426 -7.77 16.82 -85.96
C ALA A 426 -8.14 17.77 -87.12
N LEU A 427 -8.19 19.09 -86.86
CA LEU A 427 -8.39 20.11 -87.89
C LEU A 427 -7.22 20.16 -88.89
N LYS A 428 -5.98 20.09 -88.40
CA LYS A 428 -4.77 20.07 -89.25
C LYS A 428 -4.68 18.83 -90.13
N GLU A 429 -5.10 17.67 -89.63
CA GLU A 429 -5.15 16.45 -90.44
C GLU A 429 -6.23 16.54 -91.53
N GLN A 430 -7.40 17.10 -91.20
CA GLN A 430 -8.46 17.34 -92.18
C GLN A 430 -8.06 18.38 -93.25
N GLU A 431 -7.22 19.36 -92.90
CA GLU A 431 -6.66 20.34 -93.82
C GLU A 431 -5.64 19.69 -94.77
N HIS A 432 -4.64 18.95 -94.25
CA HIS A 432 -3.66 18.26 -95.08
C HIS A 432 -4.26 17.16 -95.99
N ARG A 433 -5.33 16.47 -95.56
CA ARG A 433 -6.06 15.53 -96.43
C ARG A 433 -6.59 16.21 -97.70
N LYS A 434 -7.07 17.46 -97.62
CA LYS A 434 -7.52 18.25 -98.79
C LYS A 434 -6.35 18.81 -99.60
N GLU A 435 -5.26 19.19 -98.92
CA GLU A 435 -4.05 19.70 -99.58
C GLU A 435 -3.37 18.63 -100.46
N LEU A 436 -3.45 17.36 -100.07
CA LEU A 436 -2.90 16.22 -100.82
C LEU A 436 -3.71 15.86 -102.08
N GLU A 437 -4.99 16.21 -102.16
CA GLU A 437 -5.85 15.91 -103.33
C GLU A 437 -5.56 16.80 -104.56
N THR A 438 -4.67 17.81 -104.45
CA THR A 438 -4.60 18.93 -105.41
C THR A 438 -3.20 19.26 -105.97
N ARG A 439 -2.22 18.35 -105.89
CA ARG A 439 -0.85 18.59 -106.44
C ARG A 439 -0.42 17.61 -107.53
N GLU A 440 -0.17 18.14 -108.73
CA GLU A 440 0.70 17.52 -109.73
C GLU A 440 2.19 17.77 -109.42
N LEU A 441 3.08 16.99 -110.05
CA LEU A 441 4.51 16.92 -109.73
C LEU A 441 5.38 17.87 -110.59
N PHE A 442 6.48 18.33 -110.01
CA PHE A 442 7.45 19.25 -110.64
C PHE A 442 8.58 18.51 -111.38
N SER A 443 9.34 19.28 -112.18
CA SER A 443 10.40 18.79 -113.07
C SER A 443 11.53 18.03 -112.38
N GLU A 444 11.90 16.89 -112.98
CA GLU A 444 12.94 15.95 -112.54
C GLU A 444 14.31 16.61 -112.27
N ALA A 445 14.70 17.63 -113.06
CA ALA A 445 16.04 18.21 -112.99
C ALA A 445 16.29 18.99 -111.68
N ASP A 446 15.33 19.81 -111.26
CA ASP A 446 15.40 20.52 -109.98
C ASP A 446 15.15 19.57 -108.80
N PHE A 447 14.30 18.55 -109.00
CA PHE A 447 14.09 17.48 -108.03
C PHE A 447 15.40 16.75 -107.70
N GLN A 448 16.17 16.27 -108.70
CA GLN A 448 17.44 15.57 -108.47
C GLN A 448 18.48 16.45 -107.77
N ASN A 449 18.55 17.75 -108.09
CA ASN A 449 19.51 18.67 -107.48
C ASN A 449 19.12 19.04 -106.04
N ALA A 450 17.82 19.20 -105.76
CA ALA A 450 17.29 19.35 -104.40
C ALA A 450 17.45 18.05 -103.58
N LEU A 451 17.21 16.89 -104.20
CA LEU A 451 17.35 15.56 -103.61
C LEU A 451 18.80 15.32 -103.17
N ALA A 452 19.80 15.57 -104.02
CA ALA A 452 21.21 15.45 -103.66
C ALA A 452 21.59 16.36 -102.47
N LYS A 453 21.07 17.59 -102.44
CA LYS A 453 21.34 18.57 -101.37
C LYS A 453 20.64 18.21 -100.05
N GLU A 454 19.45 17.62 -100.12
CA GLU A 454 18.68 17.15 -98.97
C GLU A 454 19.14 15.77 -98.48
N ILE A 455 19.75 14.94 -99.34
CA ILE A 455 20.50 13.73 -98.98
C ILE A 455 21.74 14.13 -98.18
N ALA A 456 22.62 14.99 -98.71
CA ALA A 456 23.82 15.43 -97.98
C ALA A 456 23.50 16.08 -96.61
N LYS A 457 22.36 16.79 -96.53
CA LYS A 457 21.81 17.34 -95.27
C LYS A 457 21.24 16.26 -94.34
N ARG A 458 20.63 15.20 -94.86
CA ARG A 458 20.20 14.02 -94.07
C ARG A 458 21.39 13.20 -93.60
N GLU A 459 22.41 13.01 -94.41
CA GLU A 459 23.65 12.30 -94.06
C GLU A 459 24.40 13.06 -92.96
N SER A 460 24.61 14.37 -93.13
CA SER A 460 25.20 15.24 -92.10
C SER A 460 24.38 15.25 -90.80
N LYS A 461 23.04 15.20 -90.89
CA LYS A 461 22.21 15.02 -89.70
C LYS A 461 22.36 13.62 -89.10
N HIS A 462 22.37 12.56 -89.88
CA HIS A 462 22.48 11.18 -89.38
C HIS A 462 23.83 10.95 -88.69
N GLU A 463 24.91 11.49 -89.26
CA GLU A 463 26.26 11.56 -88.67
C GLU A 463 26.28 12.29 -87.32
N GLN A 464 25.47 13.34 -87.15
CA GLN A 464 25.28 14.05 -85.88
C GLN A 464 24.40 13.24 -84.90
N ASP A 465 23.26 12.70 -85.36
CA ASP A 465 22.36 11.87 -84.56
C ASP A 465 23.14 10.65 -84.00
N ILE A 466 23.99 10.00 -84.82
CA ILE A 466 24.89 8.89 -84.41
C ILE A 466 25.84 9.33 -83.29
N LYS A 467 26.48 10.51 -83.40
CA LYS A 467 27.39 11.01 -82.36
C LYS A 467 26.65 11.29 -81.06
N GLU A 468 25.48 11.90 -81.13
CA GLU A 468 24.65 12.11 -79.94
C GLU A 468 24.16 10.79 -79.33
N TYR A 469 23.90 9.75 -80.12
CA TYR A 469 23.60 8.41 -79.58
C TYR A 469 24.84 7.77 -78.94
N GLN A 470 26.03 7.93 -79.52
CA GLN A 470 27.28 7.43 -78.93
C GLN A 470 27.58 8.15 -77.59
N GLU A 471 27.46 9.48 -77.54
CA GLU A 471 27.62 10.27 -76.31
C GLU A 471 26.60 9.88 -75.23
N LYS A 472 25.35 9.57 -75.62
CA LYS A 472 24.32 9.05 -74.70
C LYS A 472 24.64 7.63 -74.21
N ILE A 473 25.20 6.77 -75.06
CA ILE A 473 25.66 5.42 -74.68
C ILE A 473 26.84 5.50 -73.72
N ASP A 474 27.85 6.32 -74.01
CA ASP A 474 29.03 6.50 -73.16
C ASP A 474 28.65 7.10 -71.80
N MET A 475 27.69 8.05 -71.78
CA MET A 475 27.11 8.61 -70.56
C MET A 475 26.35 7.57 -69.73
N LEU A 476 25.54 6.70 -70.37
CA LEU A 476 24.82 5.62 -69.70
C LEU A 476 25.78 4.55 -69.15
N ILE A 477 26.87 4.25 -69.86
CA ILE A 477 27.94 3.37 -69.38
C ILE A 477 28.61 3.96 -68.14
N GLN A 478 28.92 5.26 -68.15
CA GLN A 478 29.49 5.92 -66.96
C GLN A 478 28.52 5.90 -65.77
N GLN A 479 27.25 6.25 -65.98
CA GLN A 479 26.22 6.18 -64.93
C GLN A 479 26.05 4.77 -64.35
N TYR A 480 26.18 3.73 -65.19
CA TYR A 480 26.12 2.35 -64.73
C TYR A 480 27.36 1.95 -63.91
N MET A 481 28.56 2.41 -64.30
CA MET A 481 29.79 2.21 -63.52
C MET A 481 29.76 2.95 -62.18
N ASP A 482 29.29 4.19 -62.17
CA ASP A 482 29.12 4.99 -60.95
C ASP A 482 28.15 4.29 -59.98
N LEU A 483 27.02 3.78 -60.50
CA LEU A 483 26.02 3.05 -59.72
C LEU A 483 26.55 1.69 -59.21
N GLU A 484 27.35 0.96 -60.00
CA GLU A 484 28.05 -0.23 -59.51
C GLU A 484 29.00 0.10 -58.35
N ASP A 485 29.76 1.19 -58.43
CA ASP A 485 30.64 1.62 -57.35
C ASP A 485 29.86 2.07 -56.10
N GLU A 486 28.74 2.77 -56.27
CA GLU A 486 27.82 3.05 -55.15
C GLU A 486 27.31 1.76 -54.49
N PHE A 487 26.91 0.75 -55.26
CA PHE A 487 26.51 -0.56 -54.70
C PHE A 487 27.66 -1.27 -53.97
N ARG A 488 28.88 -1.26 -54.53
CA ARG A 488 30.08 -1.82 -53.86
C ARG A 488 30.40 -1.09 -52.56
N ILE A 489 30.28 0.24 -52.54
CA ILE A 489 30.47 1.07 -51.34
C ILE A 489 29.37 0.79 -50.31
N ALA A 490 28.10 0.74 -50.72
CA ALA A 490 26.97 0.48 -49.84
C ALA A 490 27.07 -0.91 -49.19
N LEU A 491 27.37 -1.96 -49.95
CA LEU A 491 27.64 -3.30 -49.43
C LEU A 491 28.81 -3.32 -48.45
N THR A 492 29.88 -2.55 -48.73
CA THR A 492 31.05 -2.44 -47.85
C THR A 492 30.72 -1.70 -46.54
N VAL A 493 29.92 -0.64 -46.59
CA VAL A 493 29.45 0.10 -45.41
C VAL A 493 28.51 -0.76 -44.57
N GLU A 494 27.57 -1.46 -45.20
CA GLU A 494 26.62 -2.33 -44.50
C GLU A 494 27.31 -3.55 -43.87
N ALA A 495 28.27 -4.16 -44.56
CA ALA A 495 29.09 -5.24 -43.99
C ALA A 495 29.92 -4.78 -42.77
N ARG A 496 30.41 -3.53 -42.75
CA ARG A 496 31.02 -2.93 -41.55
C ARG A 496 29.96 -2.74 -40.45
N ARG A 497 28.80 -2.16 -40.77
CA ARG A 497 27.70 -1.95 -39.80
C ARG A 497 27.26 -3.26 -39.14
N PHE A 498 27.07 -4.33 -39.90
CA PHE A 498 26.77 -5.66 -39.37
C PHE A 498 27.89 -6.20 -38.47
N LYS A 499 29.17 -5.97 -38.82
CA LYS A 499 30.29 -6.35 -37.98
C LYS A 499 30.31 -5.54 -36.67
N ASP A 500 30.18 -4.22 -36.73
CA ASP A 500 30.21 -3.34 -35.54
C ASP A 500 29.05 -3.68 -34.58
N VAL A 501 27.88 -4.04 -35.12
CA VAL A 501 26.73 -4.55 -34.35
C VAL A 501 27.04 -5.91 -33.72
N LYS A 502 27.63 -6.85 -34.46
CA LYS A 502 28.01 -8.19 -33.95
C LYS A 502 29.08 -8.10 -32.85
N ASP A 503 30.13 -7.34 -33.09
CA ASP A 503 31.22 -7.10 -32.13
C ASP A 503 30.66 -6.36 -30.90
N GLY A 504 29.69 -5.46 -31.07
CA GLY A 504 28.92 -4.84 -29.99
C GLY A 504 28.11 -5.84 -29.15
N PHE A 505 27.38 -6.76 -29.78
CA PHE A 505 26.66 -7.84 -29.09
C PHE A 505 27.60 -8.77 -28.32
N GLU A 506 28.74 -9.15 -28.90
CA GLU A 506 29.75 -9.98 -28.23
C GLU A 506 30.34 -9.25 -27.01
N ASN A 507 30.69 -7.97 -27.14
CA ASN A 507 31.15 -7.17 -26.01
C ASN A 507 30.11 -7.12 -24.88
N VAL A 508 28.85 -6.80 -25.18
CA VAL A 508 27.74 -6.78 -24.20
C VAL A 508 27.54 -8.15 -23.55
N ALA A 509 27.67 -9.25 -24.30
CA ALA A 509 27.59 -10.60 -23.75
C ALA A 509 28.74 -10.90 -22.77
N THR A 510 29.97 -10.45 -23.05
CA THR A 510 31.09 -10.60 -22.10
C THR A 510 30.93 -9.73 -20.85
N GLU A 511 30.45 -8.50 -20.97
CA GLU A 511 30.17 -7.64 -19.81
C GLU A 511 29.01 -8.18 -18.96
N LEU A 512 27.97 -8.75 -19.58
CA LEU A 512 26.92 -9.46 -18.87
C LEU A 512 27.46 -10.68 -18.10
N ALA A 513 28.41 -11.42 -18.67
CA ALA A 513 29.07 -12.53 -17.98
C ALA A 513 29.94 -12.06 -16.80
N LYS A 514 30.75 -11.01 -16.99
CA LYS A 514 31.56 -10.38 -15.92
C LYS A 514 30.67 -9.87 -14.78
N SER A 515 29.58 -9.17 -15.13
CA SER A 515 28.59 -8.64 -14.18
C SER A 515 27.91 -9.75 -13.38
N LYS A 516 27.48 -10.85 -14.03
CA LYS A 516 26.94 -12.04 -13.35
C LYS A 516 27.95 -12.66 -12.37
N HIS A 517 29.23 -12.76 -12.75
CA HIS A 517 30.27 -13.25 -11.84
C HIS A 517 30.51 -12.31 -10.65
N ALA A 518 30.54 -10.99 -10.88
CA ALA A 518 30.67 -9.99 -9.83
C ALA A 518 29.49 -10.03 -8.84
N LEU A 519 28.26 -10.17 -9.35
CA LEU A 519 27.04 -10.32 -8.53
C LEU A 519 27.09 -11.57 -7.66
N VAL A 520 27.44 -12.73 -8.23
CA VAL A 520 27.58 -13.99 -7.47
C VAL A 520 28.71 -13.91 -6.43
N TRP A 521 29.80 -13.18 -6.72
CA TRP A 521 30.86 -12.94 -5.75
C TRP A 521 30.40 -12.03 -4.61
N ALA A 522 29.70 -10.94 -4.91
CA ALA A 522 29.13 -10.03 -3.91
C ALA A 522 28.12 -10.74 -3.02
N GLN A 523 27.21 -11.53 -3.60
CA GLN A 523 26.22 -12.34 -2.87
C GLN A 523 26.90 -13.40 -1.97
N ARG A 524 28.04 -13.98 -2.38
CA ARG A 524 28.84 -14.84 -1.50
C ARG A 524 29.41 -14.07 -0.32
N LYS A 525 29.95 -12.86 -0.53
CA LYS A 525 30.48 -12.01 0.54
C LYS A 525 29.39 -11.51 1.49
N GLU A 526 28.19 -11.26 0.99
CA GLU A 526 27.00 -10.97 1.81
C GLU A 526 26.56 -12.19 2.64
N ASN A 527 26.58 -13.40 2.07
CA ASN A 527 26.27 -14.62 2.83
C ASN A 527 27.33 -14.92 3.92
N GLU A 528 28.62 -14.71 3.61
CA GLU A 528 29.71 -14.81 4.59
C GLU A 528 29.54 -13.80 5.75
N SER A 529 29.25 -12.53 5.44
CA SER A 529 29.05 -11.50 6.47
C SER A 529 27.74 -11.72 7.25
N SER A 530 26.68 -12.19 6.60
CA SER A 530 25.43 -12.62 7.24
C SER A 530 25.64 -13.78 8.22
N SER A 531 26.51 -14.74 7.89
CA SER A 531 26.92 -15.79 8.83
C SER A 531 27.66 -15.20 10.02
N LEU A 532 28.70 -14.40 9.78
CA LEU A 532 29.48 -13.76 10.85
C LEU A 532 28.59 -12.89 11.77
N ILE A 533 27.60 -12.19 11.22
CA ILE A 533 26.62 -11.42 12.01
C ILE A 533 25.74 -12.34 12.86
N LYS A 534 25.30 -13.51 12.36
CA LYS A 534 24.57 -14.51 13.15
C LYS A 534 25.43 -15.08 14.28
N ASP A 535 26.69 -15.39 13.99
CA ASP A 535 27.64 -15.94 14.96
C ASP A 535 27.98 -14.93 16.07
N LEU A 536 28.27 -13.68 15.70
CA LEU A 536 28.43 -12.57 16.66
C LEU A 536 27.15 -12.30 17.45
N THR A 537 25.97 -12.37 16.83
CA THR A 537 24.68 -12.24 17.53
C THR A 537 24.44 -13.38 18.51
N SER A 538 24.87 -14.60 18.19
CA SER A 538 24.83 -15.76 19.09
C SER A 538 25.76 -15.55 20.28
N MET A 539 27.01 -15.15 20.03
CA MET A 539 28.00 -14.83 21.06
C MET A 539 27.52 -13.69 21.98
N ILE A 540 26.89 -12.64 21.44
CA ILE A 540 26.33 -11.54 22.23
C ILE A 540 25.17 -12.03 23.13
N LYS A 541 24.33 -12.95 22.65
CA LYS A 541 23.28 -13.59 23.49
C LYS A 541 23.90 -14.41 24.61
N GLU A 542 24.92 -15.22 24.33
CA GLU A 542 25.64 -16.04 25.31
C GLU A 542 26.38 -15.19 26.36
N GLN A 543 27.05 -14.11 25.94
CA GLN A 543 27.67 -13.16 26.87
C GLN A 543 26.62 -12.44 27.72
N LYS A 544 25.43 -12.15 27.18
CA LYS A 544 24.32 -11.57 27.93
C LYS A 544 23.73 -12.53 28.98
N THR A 545 23.62 -13.83 28.68
CA THR A 545 23.18 -14.82 29.68
C THR A 545 24.24 -15.02 30.76
N LYS A 546 25.52 -15.18 30.38
CA LYS A 546 26.65 -15.26 31.33
C LYS A 546 26.74 -14.03 32.24
N LEU A 547 26.54 -12.82 31.70
CA LEU A 547 26.52 -11.59 32.51
C LEU A 547 25.32 -11.56 33.47
N ALA A 548 24.15 -12.04 33.06
CA ALA A 548 22.98 -12.15 33.94
C ALA A 548 23.19 -13.19 35.06
N GLU A 549 23.81 -14.33 34.76
CA GLU A 549 24.19 -15.37 35.72
C GLU A 549 25.23 -14.85 36.73
N VAL A 550 26.27 -14.15 36.27
CA VAL A 550 27.26 -13.50 37.14
C VAL A 550 26.63 -12.42 38.00
N SER A 551 25.70 -11.62 37.45
CA SER A 551 24.95 -10.62 38.21
C SER A 551 24.08 -11.26 39.30
N LYS A 552 23.36 -12.34 38.99
CA LYS A 552 22.55 -13.11 39.93
C LYS A 552 23.40 -13.74 41.03
N SER A 553 24.52 -14.37 40.68
CA SER A 553 25.49 -14.93 41.63
C SER A 553 26.10 -13.85 42.54
N LYS A 554 26.39 -12.66 42.01
CA LYS A 554 26.81 -11.49 42.79
C LYS A 554 25.71 -11.00 43.75
N GLN A 555 24.45 -11.01 43.32
CA GLN A 555 23.31 -10.65 44.17
C GLN A 555 23.07 -11.68 45.29
N GLU A 556 23.18 -12.98 44.99
CA GLU A 556 23.05 -14.08 45.96
C GLU A 556 24.19 -14.07 46.99
N THR A 557 25.44 -13.85 46.55
CA THR A 557 26.58 -13.70 47.47
C THR A 557 26.49 -12.43 48.31
N ALA A 558 26.03 -11.30 47.75
CA ALA A 558 25.76 -10.09 48.52
C ALA A 558 24.64 -10.28 49.56
N ALA A 559 23.55 -10.97 49.20
CA ALA A 559 22.47 -11.31 50.13
C ALA A 559 22.95 -12.25 51.26
N ASN A 560 23.80 -13.23 50.95
CA ASN A 560 24.41 -14.11 51.94
C ASN A 560 25.34 -13.35 52.90
N LEU A 561 26.15 -12.41 52.40
CA LEU A 561 26.97 -11.53 53.23
C LEU A 561 26.11 -10.60 54.10
N GLN A 562 25.01 -10.05 53.58
CA GLN A 562 24.07 -9.26 54.39
C GLN A 562 23.40 -10.11 55.48
N ASN A 563 23.02 -11.35 55.19
CA ASN A 563 22.46 -12.26 56.19
C ASN A 563 23.50 -12.60 57.29
N GLN A 564 24.78 -12.77 56.93
CA GLN A 564 25.87 -12.95 57.90
C GLN A 564 26.08 -11.69 58.75
N MET A 565 26.09 -10.50 58.13
CA MET A 565 26.17 -9.21 58.82
C MET A 565 25.03 -9.03 59.82
N ASN A 566 23.78 -9.21 59.39
CA ASN A 566 22.59 -9.14 60.26
C ASN A 566 22.68 -10.15 61.44
N THR A 567 23.25 -11.34 61.20
CA THR A 567 23.46 -12.35 62.25
C THR A 567 24.52 -11.91 63.26
N LEU A 568 25.61 -11.30 62.80
CA LEU A 568 26.65 -10.74 63.66
C LEU A 568 26.14 -9.52 64.44
N GLU A 569 25.32 -8.67 63.85
CA GLU A 569 24.65 -7.55 64.52
C GLU A 569 23.73 -8.03 65.65
N LEU A 570 22.94 -9.08 65.43
CA LEU A 570 22.12 -9.71 66.47
C LEU A 570 22.95 -10.28 67.62
N LEU A 571 24.08 -10.93 67.32
CA LEU A 571 25.00 -11.44 68.36
C LEU A 571 25.68 -10.31 69.14
N ILE A 572 26.05 -9.22 68.47
CA ILE A 572 26.61 -8.01 69.10
C ILE A 572 25.57 -7.34 70.00
N GLU A 573 24.30 -7.31 69.62
CA GLU A 573 23.22 -6.74 70.45
C GLU A 573 22.88 -7.63 71.65
N ASP A 574 22.89 -8.96 71.50
CA ASP A 574 22.77 -9.93 72.59
C ASP A 574 23.92 -9.79 73.60
N ASP A 575 25.17 -9.62 73.14
CA ASP A 575 26.31 -9.35 74.02
C ASP A 575 26.25 -7.95 74.68
N LYS A 576 25.70 -6.92 74.03
CA LYS A 576 25.38 -5.64 74.70
C LYS A 576 24.34 -5.85 75.81
N GLN A 577 23.28 -6.62 75.57
CA GLN A 577 22.26 -6.89 76.59
C GLN A 577 22.83 -7.66 77.78
N LYS A 578 23.69 -8.66 77.55
CA LYS A 578 24.45 -9.34 78.62
C LYS A 578 25.38 -8.37 79.36
N SER A 579 26.05 -7.47 78.65
CA SER A 579 26.92 -6.45 79.25
C SER A 579 26.13 -5.49 80.17
N ILE A 580 24.97 -5.03 79.72
CA ILE A 580 24.03 -4.22 80.53
C ILE A 580 23.55 -5.01 81.76
N GLN A 581 23.21 -6.29 81.59
CA GLN A 581 22.82 -7.16 82.72
C GLN A 581 23.96 -7.33 83.74
N ILE A 582 25.20 -7.49 83.27
CA ILE A 582 26.40 -7.53 84.12
C ILE A 582 26.60 -6.18 84.83
N GLU A 583 26.35 -5.05 84.16
CA GLU A 583 26.47 -3.72 84.78
C GLU A 583 25.41 -3.49 85.86
N LEU A 584 24.17 -3.95 85.64
CA LEU A 584 23.11 -3.95 86.65
C LEU A 584 23.49 -4.85 87.84
N LEU A 585 23.99 -6.06 87.61
CA LEU A 585 24.45 -6.95 88.68
C LEU A 585 25.65 -6.39 89.47
N LYS A 586 26.53 -5.60 88.83
CA LYS A 586 27.57 -4.82 89.53
C LYS A 586 26.94 -3.73 90.39
N GLN A 587 25.95 -2.99 89.88
CA GLN A 587 25.24 -1.94 90.64
C GLN A 587 24.49 -2.54 91.85
N GLU A 588 23.77 -3.65 91.67
CA GLU A 588 23.13 -4.40 92.76
C GLU A 588 24.16 -4.88 93.79
N LYS A 589 25.32 -5.41 93.35
CA LYS A 589 26.41 -5.78 94.26
C LYS A 589 26.94 -4.58 95.05
N VAL A 590 27.12 -3.42 94.41
CA VAL A 590 27.58 -2.19 95.09
C VAL A 590 26.50 -1.68 96.06
N GLN A 591 25.22 -1.73 95.67
CA GLN A 591 24.09 -1.40 96.54
C GLN A 591 24.07 -2.31 97.78
N LEU A 592 24.14 -3.64 97.61
CA LEU A 592 24.21 -4.60 98.71
C LEU A 592 25.43 -4.40 99.61
N ILE A 593 26.60 -4.05 99.06
CA ILE A 593 27.78 -3.68 99.88
C ILE A 593 27.52 -2.39 100.67
N SER A 594 26.92 -1.38 100.04
CA SER A 594 26.59 -0.12 100.72
C SER A 594 25.48 -0.28 101.77
N GLU A 595 24.51 -1.16 101.53
CA GLU A 595 23.49 -1.55 102.52
C GLU A 595 24.13 -2.30 103.67
N LEU A 596 25.02 -3.27 103.42
CA LEU A 596 25.69 -4.03 104.47
C LEU A 596 26.55 -3.09 105.34
N ALA A 597 27.35 -2.21 104.73
CA ALA A 597 28.09 -1.16 105.45
C ALA A 597 27.16 -0.20 106.21
N ALA A 598 25.99 0.15 105.65
CA ALA A 598 24.98 0.95 106.35
C ALA A 598 24.30 0.18 107.49
N LYS A 599 24.14 -1.15 107.41
CA LYS A 599 23.68 -1.99 108.53
C LYS A 599 24.75 -2.15 109.61
N GLU A 600 26.04 -2.26 109.25
CA GLU A 600 27.15 -2.24 110.21
C GLU A 600 27.26 -0.89 110.92
N SER A 601 27.13 0.21 110.16
CA SER A 601 27.02 1.57 110.70
C SER A 601 25.79 1.72 111.60
N LEU A 602 24.62 1.19 111.21
CA LEU A 602 23.42 1.15 112.05
C LEU A 602 23.60 0.28 113.30
N ILE A 603 24.36 -0.82 113.24
CA ILE A 603 24.70 -1.63 114.42
C ILE A 603 25.66 -0.86 115.34
N HIS A 604 26.55 -0.04 114.81
CA HIS A 604 27.37 0.90 115.59
C HIS A 604 26.49 2.00 116.21
N GLY A 605 25.60 2.60 115.42
CA GLY A 605 24.60 3.59 115.83
C GLY A 605 23.71 3.06 116.95
N LEU A 606 23.08 1.90 116.80
CA LEU A 606 22.26 1.25 117.83
C LEU A 606 23.06 0.77 119.06
N ARG A 607 24.40 0.85 119.04
CA ARG A 607 25.27 0.65 120.23
C ARG A 607 25.63 1.98 120.91
N THR A 608 25.78 3.08 120.17
CA THR A 608 25.97 4.43 120.73
C THR A 608 24.63 5.02 121.19
N GLU A 609 23.59 4.93 120.37
CA GLU A 609 22.20 5.25 120.72
C GLU A 609 21.73 4.49 121.96
N ARG A 610 22.12 3.24 122.19
CA ARG A 610 21.78 2.56 123.46
C ARG A 610 22.31 3.29 124.70
N LYS A 611 23.41 4.05 124.58
CA LYS A 611 23.92 4.94 125.62
C LYS A 611 23.19 6.29 125.63
N VAL A 612 22.89 6.84 124.45
CA VAL A 612 22.21 8.14 124.30
C VAL A 612 20.74 8.07 124.69
N TRP A 613 19.97 7.07 124.27
CA TRP A 613 18.59 6.81 124.72
C TRP A 613 18.50 6.58 126.23
N GLY A 614 19.57 6.08 126.87
CA GLY A 614 19.68 6.03 128.34
C GLY A 614 19.73 7.40 129.02
N HIS A 615 20.09 8.45 128.27
CA HIS A 615 19.97 9.87 128.68
C HIS A 615 18.68 10.50 128.13
N GLU A 616 18.33 10.23 126.86
CA GLU A 616 17.19 10.82 126.15
C GLU A 616 15.83 10.41 126.77
N LEU A 617 15.71 9.20 127.34
CA LEU A 617 14.53 8.79 128.11
C LEU A 617 14.31 9.63 129.38
N ALA A 618 15.36 10.24 129.94
CA ALA A 618 15.23 11.21 131.03
C ALA A 618 14.86 12.62 130.54
N GLN A 619 14.90 12.87 129.23
CA GLN A 619 14.69 14.19 128.62
C GLN A 619 13.38 14.29 127.80
N GLN A 620 12.92 13.20 127.18
CA GLN A 620 11.70 13.16 126.36
C GLN A 620 10.39 13.40 127.13
N GLY A 621 10.42 13.32 128.47
CA GLY A 621 9.29 13.74 129.30
C GLY A 621 8.89 15.21 129.13
N ALA A 622 9.81 16.08 128.67
CA ALA A 622 9.58 17.52 128.56
C ALA A 622 9.01 17.98 127.20
N SER A 623 9.40 17.36 126.08
CA SER A 623 9.11 17.90 124.74
C SER A 623 7.72 17.56 124.19
N MET A 624 7.11 16.47 124.68
CA MET A 624 5.81 15.97 124.19
C MET A 624 4.64 16.98 124.32
N ALA A 625 4.72 17.91 125.28
CA ALA A 625 3.70 18.94 125.47
C ALA A 625 3.65 19.97 124.32
N GLN A 626 4.80 20.28 123.70
CA GLN A 626 4.91 21.34 122.69
C GLN A 626 4.39 20.92 121.32
N ASN A 627 4.57 19.65 120.94
CA ASN A 627 4.25 19.15 119.60
C ASN A 627 2.76 19.15 119.25
N ARG A 628 1.87 19.19 120.26
CA ARG A 628 0.41 19.16 120.04
C ARG A 628 -0.11 20.40 119.30
N GLY A 629 0.28 21.61 119.72
CA GLY A 629 -0.24 22.85 119.13
C GLY A 629 0.14 23.05 117.66
N ASN A 630 1.32 22.56 117.26
CA ASN A 630 1.79 22.65 115.87
C ASN A 630 0.96 21.81 114.88
N LEU A 631 0.29 20.75 115.34
CA LEU A 631 -0.55 19.90 114.50
C LEU A 631 -1.93 20.52 114.25
N GLU A 632 -2.50 21.18 115.25
CA GLU A 632 -3.82 21.82 115.17
C GLU A 632 -3.80 22.94 114.11
N ALA A 633 -2.75 23.76 114.06
CA ALA A 633 -2.55 24.78 113.01
C ALA A 633 -2.34 24.21 111.59
N LYS A 634 -1.81 22.99 111.46
CA LYS A 634 -1.57 22.35 110.15
C LYS A 634 -2.87 21.91 109.46
N ILE A 635 -3.86 21.48 110.25
CA ILE A 635 -5.17 21.03 109.77
C ILE A 635 -5.94 22.19 109.11
N GLU A 636 -5.96 23.36 109.75
CA GLU A 636 -6.72 24.52 109.26
C GLU A 636 -6.17 25.10 107.93
N SER A 637 -4.90 24.86 107.62
CA SER A 637 -4.30 25.16 106.32
C SER A 637 -4.83 24.23 105.21
N LEU A 638 -4.95 22.93 105.49
CA LEU A 638 -5.38 21.91 104.51
C LEU A 638 -6.86 22.04 104.16
N CYS A 639 -7.69 22.54 105.08
CA CYS A 639 -9.09 22.86 104.80
C CYS A 639 -9.21 23.97 103.73
N ARG A 640 -8.39 25.02 103.82
CA ARG A 640 -8.39 26.15 102.86
C ARG A 640 -7.91 25.72 101.47
N GLU A 641 -7.00 24.75 101.39
CA GLU A 641 -6.49 24.19 100.14
C GLU A 641 -7.57 23.39 99.39
N ASN A 642 -8.35 22.55 100.09
CA ASN A 642 -9.46 21.79 99.51
C ASN A 642 -10.53 22.68 98.86
N GLU A 643 -10.87 23.80 99.50
CA GLU A 643 -11.87 24.74 98.98
C GLU A 643 -11.42 25.47 97.70
N SER A 644 -10.10 25.58 97.47
CA SER A 644 -9.53 26.13 96.24
C SER A 644 -9.52 25.12 95.09
N LEU A 645 -9.22 23.84 95.39
CA LEU A 645 -9.22 22.74 94.43
C LEU A 645 -10.62 22.44 93.89
N ARG A 646 -11.65 22.46 94.76
CA ARG A 646 -13.07 22.33 94.36
C ARG A 646 -13.45 23.35 93.27
N LYS A 647 -13.09 24.63 93.50
CA LYS A 647 -13.34 25.74 92.58
C LYS A 647 -12.50 25.70 91.29
N ALA A 648 -11.44 24.90 91.24
CA ALA A 648 -10.70 24.65 90.00
C ALA A 648 -11.42 23.60 89.15
N ASN A 649 -11.77 22.46 89.76
CA ASN A 649 -12.46 21.34 89.10
C ASN A 649 -13.78 21.77 88.43
N GLU A 650 -14.55 22.68 89.05
CA GLU A 650 -15.78 23.24 88.45
C GLU A 650 -15.51 23.93 87.10
N ARG A 651 -14.41 24.69 86.97
CA ARG A 651 -14.03 25.36 85.71
C ARG A 651 -13.56 24.38 84.65
N ASP A 652 -12.86 23.32 85.07
CA ASP A 652 -12.42 22.26 84.17
C ASP A 652 -13.62 21.47 83.61
N CYS A 653 -14.67 21.24 84.41
CA CYS A 653 -15.93 20.65 83.94
C CYS A 653 -16.63 21.50 82.86
N ASP A 654 -16.66 22.83 83.01
CA ASP A 654 -17.24 23.73 82.00
C ASP A 654 -16.37 23.79 80.73
N ALA A 655 -15.04 23.82 80.87
CA ALA A 655 -14.10 23.77 79.75
C ALA A 655 -14.20 22.45 78.97
N LEU A 656 -14.45 21.32 79.65
CA LEU A 656 -14.74 20.04 79.01
C LEU A 656 -16.07 20.08 78.23
N ARG A 657 -17.12 20.70 78.77
CA ARG A 657 -18.42 20.83 78.08
C ARG A 657 -18.30 21.60 76.76
N ILE A 658 -17.51 22.69 76.75
CA ILE A 658 -17.21 23.46 75.53
C ILE A 658 -16.42 22.61 74.53
N LYS A 659 -15.38 21.89 74.97
CA LYS A 659 -14.58 21.01 74.11
C LYS A 659 -15.40 19.89 73.48
N SER A 660 -16.30 19.26 74.24
CA SER A 660 -17.23 18.25 73.71
C SER A 660 -18.10 18.83 72.61
N LYS A 661 -18.62 20.05 72.77
CA LYS A 661 -19.46 20.66 71.73
C LYS A 661 -18.68 20.93 70.42
N ILE A 662 -17.44 21.40 70.54
CA ILE A 662 -16.55 21.58 69.37
C ILE A 662 -16.31 20.25 68.63
N ILE A 663 -16.16 19.14 69.37
CA ILE A 663 -15.98 17.80 68.79
C ILE A 663 -17.26 17.32 68.06
N GLU A 664 -18.45 17.60 68.59
CA GLU A 664 -19.72 17.32 67.88
C GLU A 664 -19.79 18.06 66.54
N ASP A 665 -19.52 19.37 66.55
CA ASP A 665 -19.66 20.22 65.36
C ASP A 665 -18.58 19.91 64.30
N GLN A 666 -17.38 19.52 64.74
CA GLN A 666 -16.35 18.92 63.87
C GLN A 666 -16.79 17.57 63.29
N THR A 667 -17.43 16.72 64.08
CA THR A 667 -17.94 15.41 63.63
C THR A 667 -19.07 15.56 62.61
N GLU A 668 -19.94 16.56 62.78
CA GLU A 668 -20.96 16.94 61.80
C GLU A 668 -20.34 17.42 60.49
N THR A 669 -19.32 18.27 60.58
CA THR A 669 -18.57 18.78 59.42
C THR A 669 -17.88 17.65 58.64
N ILE A 670 -17.23 16.71 59.35
CA ILE A 670 -16.61 15.52 58.75
C ILE A 670 -17.66 14.64 58.04
N ARG A 671 -18.87 14.49 58.61
CA ARG A 671 -19.94 13.69 57.99
C ARG A 671 -20.41 14.31 56.68
N LYS A 672 -20.58 15.64 56.63
CA LYS A 672 -20.95 16.38 55.41
C LYS A 672 -19.87 16.30 54.33
N LEU A 673 -18.60 16.50 54.70
CA LEU A 673 -17.47 16.32 53.78
C LEU A 673 -17.41 14.89 53.21
N LYS A 674 -17.73 13.87 54.01
CA LYS A 674 -17.80 12.48 53.53
C LYS A 674 -18.95 12.26 52.55
N SER A 675 -20.13 12.87 52.76
CA SER A 675 -21.25 12.82 51.81
C SER A 675 -20.83 13.41 50.47
N CYS A 676 -20.30 14.64 50.46
CA CYS A 676 -19.88 15.31 49.24
C CYS A 676 -18.70 14.64 48.53
N LEU A 677 -17.85 13.88 49.24
CA LEU A 677 -16.86 13.01 48.60
C LEU A 677 -17.50 11.81 47.92
N GLN A 678 -18.45 11.12 48.58
CA GLN A 678 -19.16 9.99 47.99
C GLN A 678 -19.99 10.41 46.76
N GLU A 679 -20.69 11.55 46.83
CA GLU A 679 -21.41 12.17 45.71
C GLU A 679 -20.46 12.39 44.50
N ARG A 680 -19.22 12.82 44.73
CA ARG A 680 -18.21 13.01 43.68
C ARG A 680 -17.62 11.71 43.16
N ASP A 681 -17.44 10.69 44.00
CA ASP A 681 -17.02 9.35 43.55
C ASP A 681 -18.12 8.71 42.67
N GLU A 682 -19.39 8.93 42.99
CA GLU A 682 -20.54 8.51 42.18
C GLU A 682 -20.63 9.28 40.85
N ASP A 683 -20.46 10.61 40.86
CA ASP A 683 -20.33 11.43 39.63
C ASP A 683 -19.21 10.88 38.72
N ILE A 684 -18.01 10.68 39.27
CA ILE A 684 -16.83 10.17 38.55
C ILE A 684 -17.13 8.79 37.94
N LYS A 685 -17.81 7.90 38.67
CA LYS A 685 -18.21 6.59 38.16
C LYS A 685 -19.16 6.70 36.97
N THR A 686 -20.19 7.55 37.02
CA THR A 686 -21.10 7.72 35.86
C THR A 686 -20.40 8.35 34.65
N LEU A 687 -19.39 9.21 34.88
CA LEU A 687 -18.56 9.75 33.80
C LEU A 687 -17.66 8.68 33.18
N GLN A 688 -17.05 7.79 33.97
CA GLN A 688 -16.27 6.66 33.47
C GLN A 688 -17.13 5.67 32.67
N GLU A 689 -18.36 5.41 33.11
CA GLU A 689 -19.33 4.57 32.38
C GLU A 689 -19.70 5.20 31.03
N LYS A 690 -20.04 6.50 31.00
CA LYS A 690 -20.33 7.24 29.76
C LYS A 690 -19.12 7.29 28.80
N ILE A 691 -17.91 7.49 29.31
CA ILE A 691 -16.68 7.45 28.49
C ILE A 691 -16.48 6.07 27.88
N SER A 692 -16.74 5.00 28.64
CA SER A 692 -16.63 3.62 28.17
C SER A 692 -17.68 3.29 27.10
N GLU A 693 -18.91 3.79 27.26
CA GLU A 693 -20.00 3.62 26.30
C GLU A 693 -19.75 4.41 24.99
N ILE A 694 -19.26 5.64 25.08
CA ILE A 694 -18.81 6.43 23.92
C ILE A 694 -17.66 5.72 23.20
N GLN A 695 -16.66 5.22 23.94
CA GLN A 695 -15.52 4.48 23.37
C GLN A 695 -15.97 3.20 22.66
N LYS A 696 -16.95 2.48 23.22
CA LYS A 696 -17.53 1.30 22.59
C LYS A 696 -18.26 1.66 21.29
N CYS A 697 -19.08 2.71 21.31
CA CYS A 697 -19.79 3.20 20.12
C CYS A 697 -18.83 3.66 19.01
N THR A 698 -17.76 4.38 19.34
CA THR A 698 -16.75 4.79 18.33
C THR A 698 -15.93 3.62 17.80
N GLN A 699 -15.68 2.59 18.62
CA GLN A 699 -15.05 1.34 18.17
C GLN A 699 -15.97 0.56 17.20
N GLU A 700 -17.26 0.44 17.52
CA GLU A 700 -18.25 -0.21 16.66
C GLU A 700 -18.41 0.52 15.31
N GLN A 701 -18.40 1.86 15.32
CA GLN A 701 -18.36 2.65 14.09
C GLN A 701 -17.05 2.46 13.30
N LEU A 702 -15.90 2.31 13.97
CA LEU A 702 -14.63 2.03 13.29
C LEU A 702 -14.64 0.65 12.61
N GLU A 703 -15.19 -0.36 13.27
CA GLU A 703 -15.35 -1.72 12.74
C GLU A 703 -16.36 -1.77 11.57
N GLU A 704 -17.46 -1.02 11.65
CA GLU A 704 -18.41 -0.84 10.53
C GLU A 704 -17.72 -0.18 9.31
N LYS A 705 -16.91 0.87 9.53
CA LYS A 705 -16.20 1.56 8.44
C LYS A 705 -15.05 0.73 7.87
N SER A 706 -14.37 -0.10 8.67
CA SER A 706 -13.43 -1.11 8.16
C SER A 706 -14.15 -2.11 7.26
N SER A 707 -15.26 -2.69 7.73
CA SER A 707 -16.06 -3.66 6.97
C SER A 707 -16.57 -3.07 5.64
N GLN A 708 -16.94 -1.78 5.62
CA GLN A 708 -17.32 -1.07 4.39
C GLN A 708 -16.15 -0.82 3.46
N LEU A 709 -14.95 -0.53 3.99
CA LEU A 709 -13.72 -0.39 3.21
C LEU A 709 -13.32 -1.73 2.56
N ASP A 710 -13.40 -2.83 3.30
CA ASP A 710 -13.08 -4.18 2.81
C ASP A 710 -14.00 -4.58 1.64
N VAL A 711 -15.30 -4.32 1.73
CA VAL A 711 -16.26 -4.52 0.63
C VAL A 711 -15.98 -3.61 -0.58
N VAL A 712 -15.38 -2.43 -0.39
CA VAL A 712 -14.96 -1.56 -1.51
C VAL A 712 -13.67 -2.07 -2.16
N ILE A 713 -12.72 -2.58 -1.37
CA ILE A 713 -11.49 -3.24 -1.86
C ILE A 713 -11.86 -4.47 -2.70
N GLU A 714 -12.69 -5.35 -2.16
CA GLU A 714 -13.14 -6.58 -2.84
C GLU A 714 -13.94 -6.28 -4.14
N LYS A 715 -14.59 -5.12 -4.24
CA LYS A 715 -15.19 -4.63 -5.50
C LYS A 715 -14.13 -4.11 -6.47
N LEU A 716 -13.16 -3.33 -5.98
CA LEU A 716 -12.04 -2.82 -6.77
C LEU A 716 -11.21 -3.95 -7.39
N GLU A 717 -10.99 -5.03 -6.65
CA GLU A 717 -10.29 -6.24 -7.10
C GLU A 717 -11.07 -6.95 -8.22
N ARG A 718 -12.37 -7.22 -8.04
CA ARG A 718 -13.23 -7.76 -9.12
C ARG A 718 -13.24 -6.87 -10.38
N HIS A 719 -13.23 -5.55 -10.22
CA HIS A 719 -13.13 -4.62 -11.36
C HIS A 719 -11.75 -4.69 -12.03
N ASN A 720 -10.66 -4.82 -11.28
CA ASN A 720 -9.31 -5.01 -11.81
C ASN A 720 -9.15 -6.37 -12.52
N GLU A 721 -9.73 -7.45 -11.99
CA GLU A 721 -9.80 -8.74 -12.69
C GLU A 721 -10.53 -8.62 -14.02
N ARG A 722 -11.73 -8.00 -14.03
CA ARG A 722 -12.52 -7.82 -15.26
C ARG A 722 -11.76 -6.97 -16.27
N LYS A 723 -11.05 -5.93 -15.82
CA LYS A 723 -10.14 -5.09 -16.62
C LYS A 723 -8.94 -5.89 -17.17
N GLY A 724 -8.40 -6.84 -16.39
CA GLY A 724 -7.37 -7.77 -16.84
C GLY A 724 -7.87 -8.72 -17.92
N LYS A 725 -9.04 -9.35 -17.70
CA LYS A 725 -9.71 -10.24 -18.66
C LYS A 725 -10.04 -9.52 -19.98
N LEU A 726 -10.55 -8.28 -19.91
CA LEU A 726 -10.79 -7.44 -21.08
C LEU A 726 -9.50 -7.01 -21.81
N LYS A 727 -8.40 -6.73 -21.09
CA LYS A 727 -7.09 -6.45 -21.71
C LYS A 727 -6.51 -7.68 -22.42
N GLN A 728 -6.68 -8.86 -21.85
CA GLN A 728 -6.26 -10.12 -22.47
C GLN A 728 -7.05 -10.37 -23.77
N GLN A 729 -8.38 -10.21 -23.73
CA GLN A 729 -9.23 -10.31 -24.93
C GLN A 729 -8.89 -9.26 -26.00
N LEU A 730 -8.54 -8.03 -25.61
CA LEU A 730 -8.07 -7.00 -26.53
C LEU A 730 -6.79 -7.46 -27.24
N LYS A 731 -5.80 -7.92 -26.48
CA LYS A 731 -4.52 -8.41 -27.01
C LYS A 731 -4.69 -9.61 -27.93
N GLU A 732 -5.56 -10.57 -27.57
CA GLU A 732 -5.91 -11.71 -28.42
C GLU A 732 -6.53 -11.26 -29.76
N LYS A 733 -7.37 -10.21 -29.76
CA LYS A 733 -7.91 -9.63 -31.00
C LYS A 733 -6.93 -8.77 -31.78
N GLU A 734 -5.97 -8.11 -31.13
CA GLU A 734 -4.84 -7.45 -31.78
C GLU A 734 -3.94 -8.48 -32.50
N GLU A 735 -3.70 -9.64 -31.87
CA GLU A 735 -2.94 -10.76 -32.45
C GLU A 735 -3.69 -11.42 -33.61
N GLU A 736 -4.99 -11.73 -33.49
CA GLU A 736 -5.83 -12.22 -34.60
C GLU A 736 -5.84 -11.24 -35.80
N LEU A 737 -5.96 -9.93 -35.54
CA LEU A 737 -5.94 -8.92 -36.61
C LEU A 737 -4.59 -8.83 -37.32
N GLU A 738 -3.49 -9.02 -36.59
CA GLU A 738 -2.15 -9.03 -37.17
C GLU A 738 -1.88 -10.33 -37.95
N GLU A 739 -2.36 -11.48 -37.50
CA GLU A 739 -2.37 -12.72 -38.31
C GLU A 739 -3.17 -12.54 -39.61
N ILE A 740 -4.35 -11.92 -39.55
CA ILE A 740 -5.17 -11.61 -40.74
C ILE A 740 -4.45 -10.64 -41.69
N ARG A 741 -3.77 -9.61 -41.17
CA ARG A 741 -2.94 -8.71 -41.99
C ARG A 741 -1.79 -9.43 -42.69
N ASN A 742 -1.11 -10.34 -42.00
CA ASN A 742 -0.02 -11.12 -42.58
C ASN A 742 -0.53 -12.14 -43.61
N ALA A 743 -1.69 -12.75 -43.38
CA ALA A 743 -2.38 -13.58 -44.35
C ALA A 743 -2.82 -12.78 -45.59
N TYR A 744 -3.35 -11.57 -45.41
CA TYR A 744 -3.71 -10.67 -46.51
C TYR A 744 -2.49 -10.21 -47.30
N SER A 745 -1.42 -9.80 -46.61
CA SER A 745 -0.15 -9.36 -47.24
C SER A 745 0.47 -10.47 -48.09
N THR A 746 0.57 -11.70 -47.54
CA THR A 746 1.11 -12.85 -48.29
C THR A 746 0.19 -13.34 -49.42
N LEU A 747 -1.12 -13.07 -49.35
CA LEU A 747 -2.05 -13.31 -50.46
C LEU A 747 -1.92 -12.21 -51.54
N ASN A 748 -1.75 -10.95 -51.13
CA ASN A 748 -1.57 -9.81 -52.03
C ASN A 748 -0.25 -9.93 -52.80
N GLN A 749 0.85 -10.35 -52.15
CA GLN A 749 2.10 -10.69 -52.83
C GLN A 749 1.88 -11.79 -53.89
N LYS A 750 1.22 -12.90 -53.54
CA LYS A 750 0.89 -13.97 -54.50
C LYS A 750 -0.01 -13.52 -55.67
N TRP A 751 -0.77 -12.43 -55.52
CA TRP A 751 -1.49 -11.80 -56.61
C TRP A 751 -0.61 -10.90 -57.45
N HIS A 752 0.33 -10.18 -56.84
CA HIS A 752 1.36 -9.40 -57.53
C HIS A 752 2.27 -10.30 -58.36
N ASP A 753 2.81 -11.38 -57.78
CA ASP A 753 3.65 -12.39 -58.46
C ASP A 753 2.93 -13.00 -59.68
N LYS A 754 1.61 -13.24 -59.56
CA LYS A 754 0.76 -13.71 -60.66
C LYS A 754 0.53 -12.64 -61.72
N GLY A 755 0.41 -11.37 -61.32
CA GLY A 755 0.32 -10.23 -62.23
C GLY A 755 1.60 -10.08 -63.06
N GLU A 756 2.76 -10.15 -62.42
CA GLU A 756 4.06 -10.14 -63.10
C GLU A 756 4.21 -11.33 -64.06
N LEU A 757 3.82 -12.54 -63.63
CA LEU A 757 3.80 -13.73 -64.49
C LEU A 757 2.86 -13.56 -65.69
N LEU A 758 1.68 -12.95 -65.50
CA LEU A 758 0.75 -12.64 -66.59
C LEU A 758 1.35 -11.61 -67.55
N SER A 759 1.91 -10.50 -67.07
CA SER A 759 2.56 -9.51 -67.94
C SER A 759 3.80 -10.08 -68.67
N HIS A 760 4.53 -11.02 -68.05
CA HIS A 760 5.60 -11.74 -68.73
C HIS A 760 5.06 -12.66 -69.83
N LEU A 761 3.97 -13.40 -69.58
CA LEU A 761 3.29 -14.23 -70.59
C LEU A 761 2.69 -13.39 -71.72
N GLU A 762 2.07 -12.24 -71.41
CA GLU A 762 1.57 -11.27 -72.40
C GLU A 762 2.72 -10.74 -73.28
N THR A 763 3.87 -10.45 -72.67
CA THR A 763 5.09 -10.03 -73.39
C THR A 763 5.61 -11.15 -74.31
N GLN A 764 5.70 -12.40 -73.81
CA GLN A 764 6.07 -13.55 -74.64
C GLN A 764 5.08 -13.78 -75.79
N VAL A 765 3.77 -13.68 -75.55
CA VAL A 765 2.74 -13.82 -76.59
C VAL A 765 2.83 -12.69 -77.61
N LYS A 766 3.11 -11.45 -77.18
CA LYS A 766 3.34 -10.31 -78.08
C LYS A 766 4.59 -10.52 -78.94
N GLU A 767 5.71 -10.92 -78.35
CA GLU A 767 6.93 -11.28 -79.08
C GLU A 767 6.70 -12.41 -80.08
N VAL A 768 5.99 -13.48 -79.68
CA VAL A 768 5.66 -14.61 -80.55
C VAL A 768 4.78 -14.15 -81.71
N LYS A 769 3.79 -13.29 -81.44
CA LYS A 769 2.96 -12.69 -82.48
C LYS A 769 3.79 -11.83 -83.44
N GLU A 770 4.61 -10.92 -82.95
CA GLU A 770 5.49 -10.09 -83.78
C GLU A 770 6.43 -10.96 -84.64
N LYS A 771 6.99 -12.04 -84.08
CA LYS A 771 7.79 -13.05 -84.81
C LYS A 771 6.99 -13.88 -85.82
N PHE A 772 5.67 -13.97 -85.71
CA PHE A 772 4.78 -14.57 -86.71
C PHE A 772 4.39 -13.54 -87.79
N ASP A 773 4.00 -12.32 -87.41
CA ASP A 773 3.66 -11.22 -88.31
C ASP A 773 4.86 -10.86 -89.21
N ASP A 774 6.10 -10.88 -88.67
CA ASP A 774 7.35 -10.74 -89.43
C ASP A 774 7.60 -11.87 -90.43
N LYS A 775 7.29 -13.12 -90.07
CA LYS A 775 7.41 -14.27 -90.97
C LYS A 775 6.36 -14.20 -92.07
N GLU A 776 5.12 -13.83 -91.73
CA GLU A 776 4.06 -13.67 -92.71
C GLU A 776 4.36 -12.52 -93.69
N ARG A 777 4.95 -11.41 -93.20
CA ARG A 777 5.45 -10.31 -94.05
C ARG A 777 6.55 -10.77 -95.01
N LYS A 778 7.55 -11.50 -94.51
CA LYS A 778 8.63 -12.06 -95.35
C LYS A 778 8.11 -13.05 -96.39
N LEU A 779 7.18 -13.94 -96.02
CA LEU A 779 6.53 -14.87 -96.95
C LEU A 779 5.61 -14.16 -97.97
N LYS A 780 4.97 -13.04 -97.59
CA LYS A 780 4.29 -12.14 -98.54
C LYS A 780 5.29 -11.55 -99.53
N GLU A 781 6.35 -10.91 -99.04
CA GLU A 781 7.41 -10.31 -99.88
C GLU A 781 8.07 -11.34 -100.82
N GLU A 782 8.36 -12.56 -100.37
CA GLU A 782 8.92 -13.63 -101.21
C GLU A 782 7.93 -14.11 -102.27
N ARG A 783 6.66 -14.32 -101.92
CA ARG A 783 5.60 -14.66 -102.88
C ARG A 783 5.41 -13.55 -103.91
N ASP A 784 5.40 -12.30 -103.48
CA ASP A 784 5.13 -11.15 -104.35
C ASP A 784 6.34 -10.86 -105.26
N LYS A 785 7.58 -11.05 -104.78
CA LYS A 785 8.80 -11.11 -105.63
C LYS A 785 8.75 -12.27 -106.63
N SER A 786 8.25 -13.43 -106.23
CA SER A 786 8.10 -14.58 -107.13
C SER A 786 7.02 -14.36 -108.20
N ILE A 787 5.91 -13.72 -107.85
CA ILE A 787 4.86 -13.31 -108.79
C ILE A 787 5.41 -12.27 -109.77
N GLU A 788 6.14 -11.27 -109.30
CA GLU A 788 6.74 -10.26 -110.19
C GLU A 788 7.81 -10.86 -111.11
N MET A 789 8.64 -11.79 -110.62
CA MET A 789 9.58 -12.53 -111.48
C MET A 789 8.86 -13.43 -112.50
N GLN A 790 7.76 -14.10 -112.11
CA GLN A 790 6.92 -14.88 -113.02
C GLN A 790 6.26 -13.99 -114.08
N LYS A 791 5.77 -12.80 -113.69
CA LYS A 791 5.18 -11.80 -114.59
C LYS A 791 6.20 -11.26 -115.59
N ASN A 792 7.39 -10.87 -115.13
CA ASN A 792 8.51 -10.47 -116.00
C ASN A 792 8.96 -11.60 -116.94
N ALA A 793 8.88 -12.87 -116.52
CA ALA A 793 9.15 -14.02 -117.38
C ALA A 793 8.04 -14.21 -118.43
N LEU A 794 6.76 -14.04 -118.05
CA LEU A 794 5.62 -14.09 -118.96
C LEU A 794 5.63 -12.96 -119.99
N GLU A 795 5.93 -11.72 -119.59
CA GLU A 795 6.05 -10.57 -120.50
C GLU A 795 7.21 -10.77 -121.50
N LYS A 796 8.34 -11.35 -121.05
CA LYS A 796 9.42 -11.80 -121.94
C LYS A 796 8.97 -12.90 -122.91
N LEU A 797 8.23 -13.89 -122.43
CA LEU A 797 7.73 -14.98 -123.27
C LEU A 797 6.73 -14.45 -124.32
N GLN A 798 5.79 -13.58 -123.92
CA GLN A 798 4.87 -12.89 -124.82
C GLN A 798 5.59 -12.02 -125.86
N SER A 799 6.63 -11.27 -125.48
CA SER A 799 7.41 -10.48 -126.45
C SER A 799 8.23 -11.34 -127.42
N MET A 800 8.66 -12.55 -127.01
CA MET A 800 9.24 -13.54 -127.92
C MET A 800 8.18 -14.16 -128.83
N ASP A 801 7.02 -14.52 -128.31
CA ASP A 801 5.90 -15.05 -129.11
C ASP A 801 5.39 -14.04 -130.13
N ASP A 802 5.29 -12.75 -129.76
CA ASP A 802 4.96 -11.65 -130.68
C ASP A 802 6.06 -11.44 -131.74
N ALA A 803 7.34 -11.64 -131.40
CA ALA A 803 8.43 -11.58 -132.36
C ALA A 803 8.41 -12.77 -133.33
N PHE A 804 8.20 -13.99 -132.83
CA PHE A 804 7.98 -15.18 -133.65
C PHE A 804 6.74 -15.03 -134.54
N LYS A 805 5.65 -14.48 -134.01
CA LYS A 805 4.43 -14.23 -134.77
C LYS A 805 4.66 -13.22 -135.89
N LYS A 806 5.34 -12.09 -135.61
CA LYS A 806 5.77 -11.14 -136.65
C LYS A 806 6.69 -11.79 -137.69
N GLN A 807 7.56 -12.71 -137.29
CA GLN A 807 8.41 -13.46 -138.23
C GLN A 807 7.59 -14.42 -139.10
N VAL A 808 6.62 -15.15 -138.53
CA VAL A 808 5.70 -16.03 -139.26
C VAL A 808 4.81 -15.22 -140.20
N ASP A 809 4.21 -14.12 -139.74
CA ASP A 809 3.40 -13.22 -140.55
C ASP A 809 4.22 -12.62 -141.71
N ALA A 810 5.49 -12.25 -141.48
CA ALA A 810 6.40 -11.81 -142.53
C ALA A 810 6.72 -12.92 -143.56
N ILE A 811 6.90 -14.16 -143.12
CA ILE A 811 7.09 -15.33 -144.01
C ILE A 811 5.81 -15.62 -144.81
N VAL A 812 4.63 -15.50 -144.20
CA VAL A 812 3.34 -15.66 -144.89
C VAL A 812 3.13 -14.56 -145.93
N VAL A 813 3.44 -13.30 -145.60
CA VAL A 813 3.39 -12.18 -146.56
C VAL A 813 4.41 -12.36 -147.69
N ALA A 814 5.62 -12.85 -147.39
CA ALA A 814 6.62 -13.14 -148.41
C ALA A 814 6.15 -14.24 -149.38
N HIS A 815 5.65 -15.38 -148.88
CA HIS A 815 5.07 -16.43 -149.72
C HIS A 815 3.83 -15.97 -150.49
N GLN A 816 2.99 -15.08 -149.92
CA GLN A 816 1.87 -14.49 -150.66
C GLN A 816 2.34 -13.58 -151.80
N ALA A 817 3.39 -12.80 -151.59
CA ALA A 817 4.01 -11.98 -152.64
C ALA A 817 4.66 -12.85 -153.74
N GLU A 818 5.34 -13.94 -153.36
CA GLU A 818 5.92 -14.92 -154.30
C GLU A 818 4.82 -15.64 -155.11
N MET A 819 3.73 -16.07 -154.46
CA MET A 819 2.56 -16.64 -155.14
C MET A 819 1.89 -15.65 -156.11
N LEU A 820 1.81 -14.37 -155.74
CA LEU A 820 1.34 -13.31 -156.65
C LEU A 820 2.31 -13.09 -157.82
N GLN A 821 3.62 -13.13 -157.58
CA GLN A 821 4.63 -13.04 -158.64
C GLN A 821 4.52 -14.23 -159.62
N LEU A 822 4.48 -15.46 -159.12
CA LEU A 822 4.31 -16.67 -159.94
C LEU A 822 2.99 -16.66 -160.71
N SER A 823 1.90 -16.12 -160.12
CA SER A 823 0.64 -15.92 -160.82
C SER A 823 0.75 -14.89 -161.96
N ASN A 824 1.47 -13.79 -161.74
CA ASN A 824 1.72 -12.77 -162.77
C ASN A 824 2.66 -13.26 -163.87
N GLU A 825 3.66 -14.09 -163.55
CA GLU A 825 4.55 -14.71 -164.52
C GLU A 825 3.80 -15.74 -165.38
N LYS A 826 2.97 -16.59 -164.76
CA LYS A 826 2.03 -17.47 -165.47
C LYS A 826 1.12 -16.68 -166.40
N GLN A 827 0.57 -15.55 -165.95
CA GLN A 827 -0.31 -14.70 -166.76
C GLN A 827 0.42 -14.13 -167.98
N LYS A 828 1.66 -13.63 -167.81
CA LYS A 828 2.53 -13.19 -168.92
C LYS A 828 2.86 -14.32 -169.90
N CYS A 829 3.03 -15.55 -169.42
CA CYS A 829 3.24 -16.71 -170.30
C CYS A 829 1.97 -17.05 -171.11
N ILE A 830 0.78 -16.89 -170.53
CA ILE A 830 -0.51 -17.05 -171.24
C ILE A 830 -0.66 -15.93 -172.30
N GLU A 831 -0.37 -14.68 -171.94
CA GLU A 831 -0.40 -13.54 -172.87
C GLU A 831 0.58 -13.74 -174.03
N SER A 832 1.82 -14.14 -173.77
CA SER A 832 2.81 -14.45 -174.82
C SER A 832 2.45 -15.67 -175.67
N ALA A 833 1.69 -16.63 -175.15
CA ALA A 833 1.14 -17.73 -175.94
C ALA A 833 0.00 -17.25 -176.85
N ASN A 834 -0.91 -16.42 -176.34
CA ASN A 834 -2.00 -15.83 -177.12
C ASN A 834 -1.48 -14.90 -178.23
N GLU A 835 -0.43 -14.11 -177.96
CA GLU A 835 0.27 -13.27 -178.94
C GLU A 835 0.79 -14.12 -180.13
N LYS A 836 1.33 -15.32 -179.85
CA LYS A 836 1.79 -16.26 -180.89
C LYS A 836 0.63 -16.91 -181.66
N VAL A 837 -0.49 -17.22 -180.99
CA VAL A 837 -1.70 -17.68 -181.68
C VAL A 837 -2.20 -16.61 -182.65
N TYR A 838 -2.25 -15.35 -182.22
CA TYR A 838 -2.66 -14.21 -183.05
C TYR A 838 -1.74 -14.00 -184.26
N GLN A 839 -0.42 -14.19 -184.10
CA GLN A 839 0.54 -14.15 -185.22
C GLN A 839 0.28 -15.27 -186.24
N VAL A 840 0.03 -16.51 -185.78
CA VAL A 840 -0.32 -17.65 -186.65
C VAL A 840 -1.69 -17.45 -187.34
N GLU A 841 -2.65 -16.79 -186.68
CA GLU A 841 -3.94 -16.43 -187.28
C GLU A 841 -3.82 -15.38 -188.40
N GLU A 842 -2.88 -14.44 -188.31
CA GLU A 842 -2.55 -13.53 -189.42
C GLU A 842 -1.81 -14.24 -190.57
N GLU A 843 -0.84 -15.12 -190.28
CA GLU A 843 -0.15 -15.91 -191.32
C GLU A 843 -1.15 -16.78 -192.12
N MET A 844 -2.09 -17.42 -191.42
CA MET A 844 -3.20 -18.15 -192.05
C MET A 844 -4.12 -17.25 -192.90
N ARG A 845 -4.36 -16.01 -192.46
CA ARG A 845 -5.18 -15.03 -193.19
C ARG A 845 -4.50 -14.60 -194.49
N GLY A 846 -3.19 -14.34 -194.45
CA GLY A 846 -2.38 -14.03 -195.63
C GLY A 846 -2.38 -15.16 -196.67
N LEU A 847 -2.19 -16.41 -196.23
CA LEU A 847 -2.25 -17.59 -197.10
C LEU A 847 -3.60 -17.79 -197.79
N LEU A 848 -4.71 -17.45 -197.12
CA LEU A 848 -6.05 -17.50 -197.71
C LEU A 848 -6.29 -16.40 -198.76
N GLU A 849 -5.76 -15.19 -198.56
CA GLU A 849 -5.77 -14.15 -199.59
C GLU A 849 -4.94 -14.53 -200.82
N GLU A 850 -3.76 -15.12 -200.63
CA GLU A 850 -2.89 -15.53 -201.73
C GLU A 850 -3.50 -16.69 -202.54
N THR A 851 -4.11 -17.65 -201.85
CA THR A 851 -4.86 -18.76 -202.48
C THR A 851 -6.04 -18.24 -203.33
N THR A 852 -6.78 -17.25 -202.85
CA THR A 852 -7.93 -16.68 -203.58
C THR A 852 -7.54 -15.77 -204.74
N LYS A 853 -6.35 -15.14 -204.71
CA LYS A 853 -5.75 -14.45 -205.86
C LYS A 853 -5.34 -15.44 -206.95
N ASN A 854 -4.64 -16.52 -206.60
CA ASN A 854 -4.19 -17.55 -207.55
C ASN A 854 -5.35 -18.26 -208.27
N LYS A 855 -6.46 -18.55 -207.58
CA LYS A 855 -7.66 -19.14 -208.21
C LYS A 855 -8.23 -18.27 -209.33
N ARG A 856 -8.32 -16.95 -209.08
CA ARG A 856 -8.92 -15.97 -210.02
C ARG A 856 -8.11 -15.88 -211.32
N ALA A 857 -6.79 -15.87 -211.23
CA ALA A 857 -5.88 -15.87 -212.38
C ALA A 857 -5.92 -17.17 -213.21
N MET A 858 -6.40 -18.29 -212.64
CA MET A 858 -6.60 -19.54 -213.36
C MET A 858 -7.93 -19.54 -214.14
N GLU A 859 -9.00 -19.00 -213.56
CA GLU A 859 -10.33 -18.92 -214.18
C GLU A 859 -10.34 -18.03 -215.45
N GLU A 860 -9.53 -16.97 -215.50
CA GLU A 860 -9.43 -16.09 -216.68
C GLU A 860 -8.71 -16.77 -217.87
N LYS A 861 -7.67 -17.57 -217.61
CA LYS A 861 -6.98 -18.35 -218.65
C LYS A 861 -7.90 -19.42 -219.26
N ILE A 862 -8.77 -20.02 -218.45
CA ILE A 862 -9.77 -20.99 -218.92
C ILE A 862 -10.82 -20.30 -219.83
N LYS A 863 -11.23 -19.07 -219.51
CA LYS A 863 -12.15 -18.30 -220.37
C LYS A 863 -11.57 -17.92 -221.73
N GLN A 864 -10.27 -17.63 -221.81
CA GLN A 864 -9.60 -17.37 -223.09
C GLN A 864 -9.46 -18.64 -223.94
N LEU A 865 -9.21 -19.80 -223.33
CA LEU A 865 -9.22 -21.10 -224.03
C LEU A 865 -10.62 -21.51 -224.50
N ALA A 866 -11.67 -21.20 -223.73
CA ALA A 866 -13.06 -21.55 -224.08
C ALA A 866 -13.56 -20.85 -225.36
N PHE A 867 -13.15 -19.59 -225.60
CA PHE A 867 -13.59 -18.84 -226.78
C PHE A 867 -12.90 -19.31 -228.08
N ALA A 868 -11.65 -19.75 -227.99
CA ALA A 868 -10.90 -20.30 -229.11
C ALA A 868 -11.35 -21.72 -229.54
N LEU A 869 -12.06 -22.44 -228.67
CA LEU A 869 -12.56 -23.80 -228.94
C LEU A 869 -13.92 -23.84 -229.66
N THR A 870 -14.61 -22.70 -229.81
CA THR A 870 -15.89 -22.60 -230.54
C THR A 870 -15.77 -22.30 -232.04
N GLU A 871 -14.57 -22.04 -232.58
CA GLU A 871 -14.37 -21.73 -234.01
C GLU A 871 -13.78 -22.90 -234.85
N ILE A 872 -13.38 -24.03 -234.26
CA ILE A 872 -12.69 -25.12 -234.98
C ILE A 872 -13.33 -26.50 -234.73
N GLN A 873 -14.59 -26.63 -235.16
CA GLN A 873 -15.37 -27.87 -235.43
C GLN A 873 -16.75 -27.39 -235.93
N GLN A 874 -16.85 -26.71 -237.08
CA GLN A 874 -16.57 -27.14 -238.46
C GLN A 874 -17.46 -28.30 -238.95
N GLU A 875 -18.07 -28.05 -240.11
CA GLU A 875 -18.75 -28.94 -241.06
C GLU A 875 -18.68 -30.46 -240.78
N PHE A 876 -19.70 -30.97 -240.07
CA PHE A 876 -20.57 -32.05 -240.55
C PHE A 876 -21.98 -31.87 -239.98
#